data_AF-A0AAE4ARA9-F1
#
_entry.id   AF-A0AAE4ARA9-F1
#
_cell.length_a   1.000
_cell.length_b   1.000
_cell.length_c   1.000
_cell.angle_alpha   90.00
_cell.angle_beta   90.00
_cell.angle_gamma   90.00
#
_symmetry.space_group_name_H-M   'P 1'
#
loop_
_entity.id
_entity.type
_entity.pdbx_description
1 polymer ?
#
loop_
_entity_poly.entity_id
_entity_poly.type
_entity_poly.pdbx_seq_one_letter_code
_entity_poly.pdbx_strand_id
1 'polypeptide(L)'
;MADRAARTPALKIDDLQVYYGESHALQGVTLTLEAGVLAVVGRNGMGKTTLCNTIVGLKAAQGGSIRMSGREISRLEPHMIQRLGVGYVPQGRRVWPSLSVDEHLRLVAPRNPDASWTVDRVYQTFPRLAERRTSGGSQLSGGEQQMLAISRALLGNPKLLIMDEPTEGLAPVIVEQVERMLVELGEEGEMAVLVIEQNIGVATGVSDHVAIMVNGQINRILEASALAADRDLQQRLLGVGRHAEEAAPEPEPHPSGESVQDTLAEVYRVERGGTSGLVQGDGNMALASSLPNRWAMPAESLRRPAASAREEAKKPADIFAVPFSERIGKTAIVAGTFDTKGPELMFVRDRLKALGIAVRTVDLSTSGKPSRADVTPLQVASQHPLGSSAVFSGDRGGAVTAMAEAFARWVDRERHIGGIISAGGSGGTSLATAGMRALPVGIPKVMVSTVAAGEVSQYVGASDILMMHSVADVQGLNSITEQVLSNAAHALAGMIAQMPTREAYEAKRKLARPALGITMFGVTTTCVQGLVKRMEGEFDCLVFHATGTGGRAMEALGHSGLLAGFLDVTTTEVADMLVGGVFAADEERFGAAIRTGLPYVGSVGALDMVNFGPRDTVPERFQSRKFVIHNPNVTLMRTTRDENRQIGEWIGERLNRMEGPVRFLLPEGGVSALDRPGQPFHDPEADAALFEALERTVRQTGRRRIERVSANINDDTFIDALAAAYRAIASPVSMRA
;
A
#
# COMPACT_ATOMS: atom_id res chain seq x y z
N MET A 1 41.79 38.86 8.65
CA MET A 1 40.72 39.76 9.15
C MET A 1 40.79 41.09 8.38
N ALA A 2 40.19 41.14 7.19
CA ALA A 2 39.88 42.38 6.48
C ALA A 2 38.69 42.11 5.55
N ASP A 3 37.64 42.92 5.71
CA ASP A 3 36.51 43.16 4.80
C ASP A 3 35.40 42.10 4.63
N ARG A 4 34.71 41.76 5.74
CA ARG A 4 33.27 41.41 5.69
C ARG A 4 32.43 42.69 5.84
N ALA A 5 32.58 43.63 4.92
CA ALA A 5 31.60 44.70 4.76
C ALA A 5 30.24 44.05 4.39
N ALA A 6 29.18 44.45 5.09
CA ALA A 6 27.86 43.82 5.09
C ALA A 6 27.34 43.51 3.68
N ARG A 7 27.51 42.25 3.23
CA ARG A 7 26.77 41.75 2.07
C ARG A 7 25.30 41.69 2.46
N THR A 8 24.44 42.21 1.60
CA THR A 8 22.99 42.12 1.81
C THR A 8 22.60 40.63 1.74
N PRO A 9 21.95 40.07 2.78
CA PRO A 9 21.58 38.66 2.79
C PRO A 9 20.69 38.31 1.58
N ALA A 10 20.89 37.13 1.00
CA ALA A 10 20.04 36.61 -0.06
C ALA A 10 18.57 36.52 0.38
N LEU A 11 18.33 36.04 1.61
CA LEU A 11 17.01 36.01 2.24
C LEU A 11 17.12 36.39 3.72
N LYS A 12 16.26 37.27 4.18
CA LYS A 12 16.11 37.64 5.60
C LYS A 12 14.64 37.62 5.99
N ILE A 13 14.32 36.88 7.04
CA ILE A 13 12.99 36.75 7.62
C ILE A 13 13.08 37.24 9.06
N ASP A 14 12.23 38.20 9.43
CA ASP A 14 12.15 38.76 10.78
C ASP A 14 10.74 38.58 11.33
N ASP A 15 10.60 37.89 12.47
CA ASP A 15 9.36 37.72 13.25
C ASP A 15 8.13 37.31 12.42
N LEU A 16 8.28 36.33 11.53
CA LEU A 16 7.21 35.93 10.61
C LEU A 16 6.08 35.17 11.33
N GLN A 17 4.86 35.70 11.19
CA GLN A 17 3.64 35.18 11.82
C GLN A 17 2.65 34.69 10.74
N VAL A 18 2.23 33.42 10.82
CA VAL A 18 1.31 32.82 9.85
C VAL A 18 0.24 31.94 10.49
N TYR A 19 -1.02 32.13 10.10
CA TYR A 19 -2.19 31.43 10.64
C TYR A 19 -3.00 30.68 9.57
N TYR A 20 -3.55 29.52 9.95
CA TYR A 20 -4.59 28.80 9.21
C TYR A 20 -5.85 28.70 10.06
N GLY A 21 -6.85 29.55 9.78
CA GLY A 21 -7.99 29.70 10.68
C GLY A 21 -7.50 30.14 12.06
N GLU A 22 -7.83 29.37 13.09
CA GLU A 22 -7.38 29.59 14.48
C GLU A 22 -5.98 29.02 14.78
N SER A 23 -5.41 28.21 13.89
CA SER A 23 -4.11 27.56 14.11
C SER A 23 -2.94 28.47 13.77
N HIS A 24 -2.07 28.75 14.74
CA HIS A 24 -0.86 29.56 14.57
C HIS A 24 0.31 28.69 14.06
N ALA A 25 0.52 28.68 12.75
CA ALA A 25 1.42 27.75 12.07
C ALA A 25 2.89 28.20 12.03
N LEU A 26 3.16 29.50 11.86
CA LEU A 26 4.50 30.08 12.06
C LEU A 26 4.39 31.13 13.16
N GLN A 27 5.19 30.99 14.22
CA GLN A 27 5.04 31.72 15.48
C GLN A 27 6.25 32.63 15.76
N GLY A 28 6.58 33.52 14.82
CA GLY A 28 7.73 34.43 14.94
C GLY A 28 9.01 33.84 14.36
N VAL A 29 8.92 33.24 13.18
CA VAL A 29 10.10 32.70 12.50
C VAL A 29 11.06 33.83 12.14
N THR A 30 12.31 33.71 12.60
CA THR A 30 13.42 34.59 12.23
C THR A 30 14.53 33.74 11.64
N LEU A 31 14.97 34.07 10.42
CA LEU A 31 15.91 33.26 9.64
C LEU A 31 16.69 34.15 8.66
N THR A 32 18.01 33.98 8.58
CA THR A 32 18.86 34.69 7.62
C THR A 32 19.68 33.70 6.81
N LEU A 33 19.60 33.81 5.49
CA LEU A 33 20.45 33.12 4.52
C LEU A 33 21.30 34.17 3.79
N GLU A 34 22.60 34.16 4.06
CA GLU A 34 23.56 35.10 3.49
C GLU A 34 23.85 34.76 2.02
N ALA A 35 24.42 33.58 1.79
CA ALA A 35 24.74 32.99 0.48
C ALA A 35 24.93 31.47 0.65
N GLY A 36 25.07 30.73 -0.46
CA GLY A 36 25.24 29.27 -0.43
C GLY A 36 23.96 28.55 -0.02
N VAL A 37 24.09 27.41 0.65
CA VAL A 37 22.97 26.56 1.04
C VAL A 37 22.66 26.72 2.53
N LEU A 38 21.39 26.94 2.87
CA LEU A 38 20.88 26.85 4.24
C LEU A 38 19.80 25.77 4.31
N ALA A 39 19.97 24.81 5.22
CA ALA A 39 18.98 23.79 5.46
C ALA A 39 18.08 24.15 6.66
N VAL A 40 16.77 23.96 6.53
CA VAL A 40 15.82 24.01 7.64
C VAL A 40 15.27 22.60 7.86
N VAL A 41 15.43 22.09 9.07
CA VAL A 41 14.97 20.75 9.44
C VAL A 41 13.90 20.81 10.51
N GLY A 42 12.87 20.01 10.33
CA GLY A 42 11.81 19.83 11.32
C GLY A 42 10.94 18.64 10.99
N ARG A 43 10.20 18.16 12.00
CA ARG A 43 9.21 17.09 11.81
C ARG A 43 8.04 17.54 10.93
N ASN A 44 7.23 16.58 10.50
CA ASN A 44 5.97 16.87 9.81
C ASN A 44 5.03 17.66 10.72
N GLY A 45 4.37 18.66 10.14
CA GLY A 45 3.49 19.57 10.88
C GLY A 45 4.19 20.72 11.62
N MET A 46 5.53 20.85 11.56
CA MET A 46 6.25 21.92 12.27
C MET A 46 6.20 23.29 11.58
N GLY A 47 5.54 23.41 10.42
CA GLY A 47 5.39 24.66 9.68
C GLY A 47 6.33 24.84 8.48
N LYS A 48 7.11 23.82 8.09
CA LYS A 48 8.13 23.96 7.04
C LYS A 48 7.57 24.33 5.66
N THR A 49 6.59 23.58 5.17
CA THR A 49 5.87 23.91 3.92
C THR A 49 5.14 25.25 4.02
N THR A 50 4.64 25.61 5.21
CA THR A 50 4.05 26.94 5.45
C THR A 50 5.08 28.04 5.25
N LEU A 51 6.30 27.86 5.76
CA LEU A 51 7.41 28.79 5.56
C LEU A 51 7.72 28.97 4.08
N CYS A 52 7.87 27.89 3.30
CA CYS A 52 8.06 27.96 1.85
C CYS A 52 6.93 28.74 1.17
N ASN A 53 5.69 28.31 1.39
CA ASN A 53 4.51 28.91 0.77
C ASN A 53 4.38 30.40 1.11
N THR A 54 4.79 30.82 2.30
CA THR A 54 4.78 32.24 2.68
C THR A 54 5.90 33.02 2.02
N ILE A 55 7.11 32.47 1.90
CA ILE A 55 8.22 33.14 1.18
C ILE A 55 7.88 33.34 -0.30
N VAL A 56 7.21 32.37 -0.93
CA VAL A 56 6.83 32.44 -2.36
C VAL A 56 5.49 33.13 -2.60
N GLY A 57 4.85 33.67 -1.56
CA GLY A 57 3.59 34.43 -1.65
C GLY A 57 2.32 33.58 -1.84
N LEU A 58 2.40 32.25 -1.80
CA LEU A 58 1.23 31.36 -1.86
C LEU A 58 0.38 31.40 -0.58
N LYS A 59 0.97 31.85 0.54
CA LYS A 59 0.29 32.07 1.81
C LYS A 59 0.67 33.43 2.39
N ALA A 60 -0.32 34.31 2.56
CA ALA A 60 -0.09 35.64 3.13
C ALA A 60 0.41 35.55 4.58
N ALA A 61 1.46 36.33 4.90
CA ALA A 61 1.91 36.58 6.26
C ALA A 61 0.94 37.53 6.99
N GLN A 62 0.62 37.24 8.25
CA GLN A 62 -0.21 38.11 9.10
C GLN A 62 0.64 39.10 9.91
N GLY A 63 1.95 38.84 10.05
CA GLY A 63 2.92 39.70 10.73
C GLY A 63 4.35 39.33 10.35
N GLY A 64 5.30 40.19 10.70
CA GLY A 64 6.72 40.04 10.35
C GLY A 64 7.11 40.61 8.99
N SER A 65 8.34 40.31 8.57
CA SER A 65 8.90 40.74 7.27
C SER A 65 9.77 39.67 6.63
N ILE A 66 9.83 39.70 5.29
CA ILE A 66 10.57 38.81 4.42
C ILE A 66 11.23 39.71 3.39
N ARG A 67 12.56 39.74 3.38
CA ARG A 67 13.38 40.51 2.45
C ARG A 67 14.26 39.61 1.62
N MET A 68 14.24 39.81 0.31
CA MET A 68 15.11 39.14 -0.65
C MET A 68 16.10 40.17 -1.20
N SER A 69 17.40 39.93 -1.03
CA SER A 69 18.46 40.89 -1.37
C SER A 69 18.17 42.32 -0.90
N GLY A 70 17.63 42.45 0.33
CA GLY A 70 17.28 43.74 0.96
C GLY A 70 15.93 44.33 0.55
N ARG A 71 15.23 43.75 -0.43
CA ARG A 71 13.89 44.20 -0.87
C ARG A 71 12.79 43.44 -0.15
N GLU A 72 11.84 44.16 0.42
CA GLU A 72 10.65 43.58 1.06
C GLU A 72 9.75 42.85 0.04
N ILE A 73 9.38 41.61 0.34
CA ILE A 73 8.55 40.75 -0.52
C ILE A 73 7.28 40.20 0.15
N SER A 74 7.09 40.36 1.46
CA SER A 74 6.00 39.76 2.25
C SER A 74 4.57 40.01 1.76
N ARG A 75 4.35 41.08 0.98
CA ARG A 75 3.04 41.51 0.46
C ARG A 75 2.94 41.44 -1.05
N LEU A 76 3.94 40.87 -1.72
CA LEU A 76 3.93 40.72 -3.16
C LEU A 76 3.20 39.43 -3.55
N GLU A 77 2.45 39.49 -4.64
CA GLU A 77 1.85 38.32 -5.27
C GLU A 77 2.93 37.35 -5.79
N PRO A 78 2.66 36.03 -5.84
CA PRO A 78 3.65 35.00 -6.22
C PRO A 78 4.39 35.29 -7.53
N HIS A 79 3.68 35.75 -8.56
CA HIS A 79 4.28 36.04 -9.86
C HIS A 79 5.25 37.24 -9.83
N MET A 80 5.07 38.18 -8.90
CA MET A 80 6.00 39.28 -8.69
C MET A 80 7.26 38.81 -7.96
N ILE A 81 7.10 37.93 -6.96
CA ILE A 81 8.20 37.33 -6.22
C ILE A 81 9.08 36.47 -7.16
N GLN A 82 8.46 35.66 -8.02
CA GLN A 82 9.17 34.89 -9.03
C GLN A 82 10.02 35.78 -9.96
N ARG A 83 9.47 36.91 -10.42
CA ARG A 83 10.20 37.89 -11.26
C ARG A 83 11.38 38.56 -10.57
N LEU A 84 11.43 38.53 -9.24
CA LEU A 84 12.61 39.00 -8.48
C LEU A 84 13.73 37.95 -8.42
N GLY A 85 13.49 36.75 -8.96
CA GLY A 85 14.46 35.66 -9.03
C GLY A 85 14.30 34.62 -7.94
N VAL A 86 13.09 34.43 -7.39
CA VAL A 86 12.81 33.31 -6.48
C VAL A 86 12.30 32.11 -7.28
N GLY A 87 13.07 31.02 -7.26
CA GLY A 87 12.67 29.72 -7.79
C GLY A 87 12.11 28.84 -6.68
N TYR A 88 11.10 28.02 -7.00
CA TYR A 88 10.46 27.15 -6.02
C TYR A 88 10.23 25.75 -6.58
N VAL A 89 10.70 24.75 -5.85
CA VAL A 89 10.39 23.33 -6.08
C VAL A 89 9.52 22.84 -4.92
N PRO A 90 8.20 22.75 -5.11
CA PRO A 90 7.29 22.27 -4.08
C PRO A 90 7.39 20.76 -3.87
N GLN A 91 6.87 20.30 -2.73
CA GLN A 91 6.67 18.88 -2.45
C GLN A 91 5.81 18.21 -3.55
N GLY A 92 6.11 16.95 -3.85
CA GLY A 92 5.34 16.11 -4.75
C GLY A 92 5.68 16.23 -6.24
N ARG A 93 6.86 16.76 -6.60
CA ARG A 93 7.48 16.82 -7.95
C ARG A 93 6.73 17.69 -8.98
N ARG A 94 5.39 17.78 -8.92
CA ARG A 94 4.50 18.65 -9.70
C ARG A 94 4.82 18.70 -11.21
N VAL A 95 5.07 17.54 -11.81
CA VAL A 95 5.28 17.38 -13.26
C VAL A 95 3.95 17.21 -14.00
N TRP A 96 3.84 17.71 -15.24
CA TRP A 96 2.66 17.49 -16.09
C TRP A 96 2.77 16.12 -16.77
N PRO A 97 1.85 15.18 -16.51
CA PRO A 97 1.97 13.82 -17.05
C PRO A 97 2.02 13.76 -18.58
N SER A 98 1.33 14.69 -19.25
CA SER A 98 1.15 14.72 -20.71
C SER A 98 2.29 15.39 -21.47
N LEU A 99 3.14 16.19 -20.81
CA LEU A 99 4.26 16.84 -21.48
C LEU A 99 5.50 15.95 -21.43
N SER A 100 6.23 15.89 -22.54
CA SER A 100 7.55 15.30 -22.58
C SER A 100 8.55 16.10 -21.75
N VAL A 101 9.69 15.49 -21.38
CA VAL A 101 10.80 16.18 -20.70
C VAL A 101 11.20 17.45 -21.46
N ASP A 102 11.35 17.37 -22.78
CA ASP A 102 11.76 18.53 -23.59
C ASP A 102 10.69 19.63 -23.62
N GLU A 103 9.41 19.26 -23.70
CA GLU A 103 8.30 20.23 -23.64
C GLU A 103 8.22 20.94 -22.27
N HIS A 104 8.44 20.20 -21.17
CA HIS A 104 8.52 20.81 -19.83
C HIS A 104 9.60 21.87 -19.76
N LEU A 105 10.81 21.55 -20.24
CA LEU A 105 11.95 22.44 -20.18
C LEU A 105 11.78 23.65 -21.11
N ARG A 106 11.31 23.44 -22.34
CA ARG A 106 11.06 24.54 -23.29
C ARG A 106 9.94 25.48 -22.85
N LEU A 107 8.93 24.97 -22.16
CA LEU A 107 7.82 25.80 -21.66
C LEU A 107 8.30 26.88 -20.68
N VAL A 108 9.31 26.57 -19.88
CA VAL A 108 9.86 27.47 -18.85
C VAL A 108 11.23 28.04 -19.23
N ALA A 109 11.74 27.71 -20.41
CA ALA A 109 13.04 28.17 -20.87
C ALA A 109 13.11 29.70 -20.92
N PRO A 110 14.22 30.30 -20.48
CA PRO A 110 14.37 31.74 -20.50
C PRO A 110 14.37 32.25 -21.94
N ARG A 111 13.73 33.40 -22.16
CA ARG A 111 13.78 34.11 -23.45
C ARG A 111 15.04 34.96 -23.61
N ASN A 112 15.81 35.12 -22.53
CA ASN A 112 17.05 35.88 -22.53
C ASN A 112 18.21 35.00 -23.06
N PRO A 113 18.91 35.41 -24.13
CA PRO A 113 20.08 34.69 -24.64
C PRO A 113 21.23 34.57 -23.62
N ASP A 114 21.34 35.53 -22.69
CA ASP A 114 22.42 35.59 -21.69
C ASP A 114 22.07 34.85 -20.37
N ALA A 115 21.05 33.99 -20.39
CA ALA A 115 20.64 33.22 -19.22
C ALA A 115 21.69 32.15 -18.85
N SER A 116 22.06 32.07 -17.56
CA SER A 116 23.05 31.09 -17.09
C SER A 116 22.50 29.66 -17.14
N TRP A 117 21.19 29.47 -16.94
CA TRP A 117 20.51 28.19 -17.08
C TRP A 117 19.74 28.12 -18.39
N THR A 118 20.25 27.31 -19.32
CA THR A 118 19.61 26.97 -20.60
C THR A 118 19.18 25.51 -20.61
N VAL A 119 18.30 25.14 -21.55
CA VAL A 119 17.88 23.73 -21.72
C VAL A 119 19.08 22.82 -21.99
N ASP A 120 20.08 23.31 -22.71
CA ASP A 120 21.30 22.55 -22.98
C ASP A 120 22.15 22.35 -21.71
N ARG A 121 22.30 23.38 -20.86
CA ARG A 121 22.97 23.25 -19.56
C ARG A 121 22.22 22.28 -18.66
N VAL A 122 20.88 22.31 -18.66
CA VAL A 122 20.05 21.33 -17.93
C VAL A 122 20.34 19.91 -18.40
N TYR A 123 20.43 19.65 -19.70
CA TYR A 123 20.73 18.32 -20.21
C TYR A 123 22.17 17.86 -19.91
N GLN A 124 23.13 18.78 -19.84
CA GLN A 124 24.49 18.48 -19.40
C GLN A 124 24.53 18.14 -17.90
N THR A 125 23.77 18.89 -17.09
CA THR A 125 23.68 18.69 -15.63
C THR A 125 22.91 17.43 -15.27
N PHE A 126 21.86 17.11 -16.03
CA PHE A 126 20.99 15.94 -15.82
C PHE A 126 20.96 15.05 -17.08
N PRO A 127 22.01 14.25 -17.35
CA PRO A 127 22.10 13.40 -18.55
C PRO A 127 20.93 12.43 -18.68
N ARG A 128 20.37 11.95 -17.57
CA ARG A 128 19.19 11.07 -17.57
C ARG A 128 17.95 11.74 -18.16
N LEU A 129 17.79 13.05 -17.99
CA LEU A 129 16.72 13.79 -18.65
C LEU A 129 17.00 13.94 -20.16
N ALA A 130 18.27 14.06 -20.55
CA ALA A 130 18.66 14.10 -21.97
C ALA A 130 18.35 12.77 -22.69
N GLU A 131 18.60 11.64 -22.05
CA GLU A 131 18.24 10.31 -22.56
C GLU A 131 16.71 10.13 -22.70
N ARG A 132 15.93 10.82 -21.86
CA ARG A 132 14.48 10.72 -21.77
C ARG A 132 13.73 11.92 -22.37
N ARG A 133 14.37 12.68 -23.26
CA ARG A 133 13.82 13.92 -23.87
C ARG A 133 12.37 13.82 -24.34
N THR A 134 12.02 12.70 -24.97
CA THR A 134 10.69 12.46 -25.56
C THR A 134 9.72 11.71 -24.64
N SER A 135 10.17 11.29 -23.44
CA SER A 135 9.32 10.59 -22.47
C SER A 135 8.39 11.56 -21.76
N GLY A 136 7.12 11.17 -21.61
CA GLY A 136 6.12 11.93 -20.85
C GLY A 136 6.41 11.94 -19.35
N GLY A 137 5.91 12.95 -18.63
CA GLY A 137 6.14 13.10 -17.19
C GLY A 137 5.73 11.88 -16.35
N SER A 138 4.71 11.12 -16.75
CA SER A 138 4.27 9.88 -16.09
C SER A 138 5.13 8.65 -16.39
N GLN A 139 6.02 8.72 -17.39
CA GLN A 139 6.91 7.62 -17.80
C GLN A 139 8.30 7.69 -17.13
N LEU A 140 8.53 8.74 -16.32
CA LEU A 140 9.74 8.96 -15.55
C LEU A 140 9.63 8.28 -14.18
N SER A 141 10.73 7.72 -13.70
CA SER A 141 10.85 7.27 -12.30
C SER A 141 10.72 8.45 -11.34
N GLY A 142 10.45 8.18 -10.06
CA GLY A 142 10.31 9.23 -9.05
C GLY A 142 11.54 10.15 -8.94
N GLY A 143 12.74 9.61 -9.10
CA GLY A 143 13.98 10.40 -9.14
C GLY A 143 14.12 11.25 -10.40
N GLU A 144 13.75 10.72 -11.57
CA GLU A 144 13.76 11.47 -12.83
C GLU A 144 12.71 12.60 -12.82
N GLN A 145 11.54 12.36 -12.24
CA GLN A 145 10.54 13.40 -12.02
C GLN A 145 11.04 14.51 -11.10
N GLN A 146 11.79 14.16 -10.05
CA GLN A 146 12.40 15.15 -9.16
C GLN A 146 13.45 15.99 -9.88
N MET A 147 14.35 15.36 -10.66
CA MET A 147 15.33 16.08 -11.47
C MET A 147 14.65 17.04 -12.46
N LEU A 148 13.55 16.61 -13.07
CA LEU A 148 12.77 17.46 -13.98
C LEU A 148 12.12 18.65 -13.24
N ALA A 149 11.62 18.45 -12.03
CA ALA A 149 11.05 19.52 -11.20
C ALA A 149 12.11 20.58 -10.86
N ILE A 150 13.29 20.14 -10.43
CA ILE A 150 14.43 21.02 -10.11
C ILE A 150 14.89 21.76 -11.37
N SER A 151 15.03 21.06 -12.49
CA SER A 151 15.42 21.63 -13.79
C SER A 151 14.50 22.77 -14.24
N ARG A 152 13.18 22.62 -14.02
CA ARG A 152 12.21 23.67 -14.36
C ARG A 152 12.39 24.93 -13.50
N ALA A 153 12.71 24.78 -12.22
CA ALA A 153 12.99 25.91 -11.35
C ALA A 153 14.30 26.60 -11.74
N LEU A 154 15.34 25.84 -12.08
CA LEU A 154 16.64 26.37 -12.53
C LEU A 154 16.54 27.19 -13.82
N LEU A 155 15.71 26.77 -14.79
CA LEU A 155 15.47 27.53 -16.02
C LEU A 155 14.83 28.90 -15.77
N GLY A 156 14.21 29.11 -14.61
CA GLY A 156 13.80 30.43 -14.13
C GLY A 156 14.95 31.39 -13.81
N ASN A 157 16.20 30.93 -13.89
CA ASN A 157 17.42 31.63 -13.51
C ASN A 157 17.32 32.28 -12.12
N PRO A 158 17.02 31.48 -11.08
CA PRO A 158 16.76 31.99 -9.75
C PRO A 158 18.03 32.53 -9.09
N LYS A 159 17.88 33.61 -8.34
CA LYS A 159 18.86 34.13 -7.38
C LYS A 159 18.70 33.46 -6.01
N LEU A 160 17.49 33.00 -5.70
CA LEU A 160 17.15 32.22 -4.52
C LEU A 160 16.33 31.00 -4.96
N LEU A 161 16.85 29.80 -4.74
CA LEU A 161 16.14 28.54 -5.00
C LEU A 161 15.61 27.97 -3.68
N ILE A 162 14.31 27.77 -3.58
CA ILE A 162 13.65 27.16 -2.41
C ILE A 162 13.17 25.77 -2.80
N MET A 163 13.50 24.77 -1.98
CA MET A 163 13.08 23.39 -2.21
C MET A 163 12.41 22.81 -0.98
N ASP A 164 11.20 22.30 -1.15
CA ASP A 164 10.40 21.69 -0.09
C ASP A 164 10.48 20.16 -0.16
N GLU A 165 11.24 19.57 0.76
CA GLU A 165 11.50 18.12 0.89
C GLU A 165 11.95 17.46 -0.43
N PRO A 166 13.03 17.94 -1.07
CA PRO A 166 13.44 17.49 -2.40
C PRO A 166 13.87 16.02 -2.45
N THR A 167 14.20 15.40 -1.31
CA THR A 167 14.65 14.00 -1.24
C THR A 167 13.54 13.02 -0.84
N GLU A 168 12.32 13.50 -0.61
CA GLU A 168 11.22 12.68 -0.10
C GLU A 168 10.83 11.55 -1.09
N GLY A 169 10.76 10.32 -0.57
CA GLY A 169 10.33 9.15 -1.32
C GLY A 169 11.26 8.76 -2.47
N LEU A 170 12.52 9.21 -2.45
CA LEU A 170 13.55 8.82 -3.41
C LEU A 170 14.40 7.65 -2.89
N ALA A 171 14.95 6.88 -3.83
CA ALA A 171 15.92 5.84 -3.50
C ALA A 171 17.25 6.47 -3.01
N PRO A 172 18.00 5.84 -2.08
CA PRO A 172 19.21 6.43 -1.49
C PRO A 172 20.24 6.96 -2.50
N VAL A 173 20.45 6.23 -3.60
CA VAL A 173 21.38 6.65 -4.67
C VAL A 173 20.96 7.97 -5.31
N ILE A 174 19.65 8.21 -5.44
CA ILE A 174 19.12 9.47 -5.98
C ILE A 174 19.22 10.59 -4.94
N VAL A 175 19.05 10.28 -3.65
CA VAL A 175 19.26 11.25 -2.56
C VAL A 175 20.68 11.79 -2.59
N GLU A 176 21.69 10.92 -2.63
CA GLU A 176 23.10 11.33 -2.74
C GLU A 176 23.38 12.17 -4.00
N GLN A 177 22.68 11.88 -5.10
CA GLN A 177 22.82 12.63 -6.34
C GLN A 177 22.22 14.05 -6.21
N VAL A 178 21.05 14.16 -5.57
CA VAL A 178 20.43 15.47 -5.28
C VAL A 178 21.31 16.25 -4.31
N GLU A 179 21.80 15.65 -3.24
CA GLU A 179 22.69 16.30 -2.26
C GLU A 179 23.92 16.93 -2.93
N ARG A 180 24.65 16.16 -3.75
CA ARG A 180 25.82 16.67 -4.49
C ARG A 180 25.47 17.87 -5.36
N MET A 181 24.37 17.78 -6.09
CA MET A 181 23.91 18.88 -6.93
C MET A 181 23.56 20.14 -6.12
N LEU A 182 22.97 20.00 -4.93
CA LEU A 182 22.68 21.16 -4.07
C LEU A 182 23.94 21.84 -3.55
N VAL A 183 24.95 21.05 -3.19
CA VAL A 183 26.27 21.57 -2.79
C VAL A 183 26.92 22.29 -3.97
N GLU A 184 26.97 21.66 -5.15
CA GLU A 184 27.54 22.25 -6.37
C GLU A 184 26.87 23.59 -6.73
N LEU A 185 25.52 23.64 -6.72
CA LEU A 185 24.76 24.87 -6.97
C LEU A 185 25.07 25.99 -5.97
N GLY A 186 25.30 25.63 -4.70
CA GLY A 186 25.66 26.56 -3.65
C GLY A 186 27.11 27.07 -3.77
N GLU A 187 28.03 26.21 -4.18
CA GLU A 187 29.47 26.52 -4.35
C GLU A 187 29.76 27.37 -5.58
N GLU A 188 29.01 27.18 -6.69
CA GLU A 188 29.11 28.02 -7.89
C GLU A 188 28.84 29.50 -7.58
N GLY A 189 28.10 29.80 -6.51
CA GLY A 189 27.87 31.15 -6.00
C GLY A 189 26.93 32.02 -6.84
N GLU A 190 26.33 31.47 -7.90
CA GLU A 190 25.35 32.15 -8.76
C GLU A 190 23.98 32.32 -8.08
N MET A 191 23.64 31.46 -7.12
CA MET A 191 22.38 31.48 -6.39
C MET A 191 22.53 31.07 -4.93
N ALA A 192 21.60 31.52 -4.07
CA ALA A 192 21.43 30.98 -2.74
C ALA A 192 20.36 29.88 -2.74
N VAL A 193 20.50 28.88 -1.88
CA VAL A 193 19.61 27.73 -1.82
C VAL A 193 19.05 27.58 -0.40
N LEU A 194 17.72 27.60 -0.28
CA LEU A 194 17.01 27.25 0.96
C LEU A 194 16.41 25.85 0.79
N VAL A 195 16.95 24.89 1.54
CA VAL A 195 16.52 23.50 1.51
C VAL A 195 15.68 23.22 2.74
N ILE A 196 14.44 22.79 2.56
CA ILE A 196 13.63 22.26 3.64
C ILE A 196 13.73 20.74 3.61
N GLU A 197 14.10 20.15 4.73
CA GLU A 197 14.25 18.70 4.84
C GLU A 197 13.63 18.16 6.13
N GLN A 198 13.23 16.89 6.08
CA GLN A 198 12.93 16.12 7.30
C GLN A 198 14.16 15.33 7.74
N ASN A 199 15.04 14.96 6.81
CA ASN A 199 16.20 14.13 7.08
C ASN A 199 17.41 14.99 7.50
N ILE A 200 17.83 14.87 8.77
CA ILE A 200 19.02 15.58 9.27
C ILE A 200 20.26 15.21 8.46
N GLY A 201 20.44 13.94 8.09
CA GLY A 201 21.62 13.48 7.35
C GLY A 201 21.80 14.26 6.05
N VAL A 202 20.70 14.40 5.30
CA VAL A 202 20.65 15.21 4.06
C VAL A 202 20.97 16.66 4.38
N ALA A 203 20.28 17.26 5.35
CA ALA A 203 20.48 18.66 5.72
C ALA A 203 21.93 18.98 6.13
N THR A 204 22.57 18.08 6.89
CA THR A 204 23.98 18.22 7.30
C THR A 204 24.96 17.92 6.16
N GLY A 205 24.52 17.17 5.14
CA GLY A 205 25.32 16.88 3.96
C GLY A 205 25.32 18.00 2.93
N VAL A 206 24.28 18.85 2.92
CA VAL A 206 24.10 19.90 1.90
C VAL A 206 24.37 21.33 2.38
N SER A 207 24.49 21.56 3.69
CA SER A 207 24.63 22.91 4.25
C SER A 207 25.61 22.93 5.43
N ASP A 208 26.36 24.02 5.57
CA ASP A 208 27.24 24.25 6.72
C ASP A 208 26.46 24.53 8.01
N HIS A 209 25.24 25.06 7.90
CA HIS A 209 24.41 25.45 9.04
C HIS A 209 23.00 24.90 8.88
N VAL A 210 22.46 24.31 9.93
CA VAL A 210 21.10 23.75 9.93
C VAL A 210 20.23 24.49 10.92
N ALA A 211 19.16 25.10 10.43
CA ALA A 211 18.13 25.72 11.25
C ALA A 211 17.08 24.68 11.66
N ILE A 212 16.83 24.55 12.96
CA ILE A 212 15.90 23.56 13.51
C ILE A 212 14.55 24.20 13.79
N MET A 213 13.53 23.75 13.07
CA MET A 213 12.15 24.22 13.21
C MET A 213 11.35 23.30 14.15
N VAL A 214 10.79 23.89 15.20
CA VAL A 214 9.93 23.21 16.18
C VAL A 214 8.71 24.09 16.46
N ASN A 215 7.50 23.53 16.32
CA ASN A 215 6.22 24.19 16.59
C ASN A 215 6.08 25.57 15.92
N GLY A 216 6.49 25.69 14.65
CA GLY A 216 6.40 26.95 13.91
C GLY A 216 7.46 27.99 14.27
N GLN A 217 8.51 27.64 15.02
CA GLN A 217 9.61 28.54 15.39
C GLN A 217 10.96 27.95 15.00
N ILE A 218 11.93 28.81 14.68
CA ILE A 218 13.34 28.40 14.58
C ILE A 218 13.90 28.36 16.00
N ASN A 219 14.09 27.16 16.55
CA ASN A 219 14.54 26.98 17.91
C ASN A 219 16.05 27.28 18.04
N ARG A 220 16.85 26.75 17.11
CA ARG A 220 18.31 26.91 17.06
C ARG A 220 18.81 26.84 15.63
N ILE A 221 19.94 27.48 15.37
CA ILE A 221 20.76 27.29 14.17
C ILE A 221 22.07 26.70 14.65
N LEU A 222 22.48 25.57 14.06
CA LEU A 222 23.64 24.79 14.50
C LEU A 222 24.59 24.57 13.33
N GLU A 223 25.89 24.50 13.62
CA GLU A 223 26.89 24.01 12.68
C GLU A 223 26.57 22.56 12.30
N ALA A 224 26.54 22.27 11.00
CA ALA A 224 26.17 20.96 10.46
C ALA A 224 27.14 19.87 10.91
N SER A 225 28.43 20.19 11.00
CA SER A 225 29.47 19.26 11.49
C SER A 225 29.22 18.85 12.95
N ALA A 226 28.84 19.80 13.81
CA ALA A 226 28.50 19.54 15.20
C ALA A 226 27.20 18.74 15.32
N LEU A 227 26.18 19.08 14.52
CA LEU A 227 24.92 18.35 14.49
C LEU A 227 25.10 16.93 13.96
N ALA A 228 25.93 16.72 12.94
CA ALA A 228 26.22 15.41 12.36
C ALA A 228 26.99 14.49 13.33
N ALA A 229 27.88 15.06 14.14
CA ALA A 229 28.69 14.31 15.11
C ALA A 229 27.90 13.88 16.37
N ASP A 230 26.88 14.64 16.78
CA ASP A 230 26.12 14.39 18.01
C ASP A 230 24.75 13.76 17.73
N ARG A 231 24.72 12.41 17.68
CA ARG A 231 23.48 11.64 17.47
C ARG A 231 22.44 11.87 18.57
N ASP A 232 22.87 12.12 19.80
CA ASP A 232 21.94 12.37 20.92
C ASP A 232 21.30 13.75 20.80
N LEU A 233 22.01 14.74 20.27
CA LEU A 233 21.46 16.05 19.93
C LEU A 233 20.46 15.95 18.77
N GLN A 234 20.75 15.17 17.72
CA GLN A 234 19.79 14.91 16.64
C GLN A 234 18.48 14.32 17.17
N GLN A 235 18.60 13.32 18.07
CA GLN A 235 17.45 12.68 18.70
C GLN A 235 16.69 13.62 19.64
N ARG A 236 17.38 14.47 20.42
CA ARG A 236 16.75 15.44 21.33
C ARG A 236 16.02 16.56 20.59
N LEU A 237 16.58 17.05 19.49
CA LEU A 237 16.01 18.17 18.72
C LEU A 237 14.81 17.75 17.87
N LEU A 238 14.79 16.51 17.40
CA LEU A 238 13.67 15.91 16.67
C LEU A 238 13.00 14.79 17.47
N GLY A 239 12.99 14.86 18.81
CA GLY A 239 12.38 13.91 19.75
C GLY A 239 11.67 14.68 20.87
N VAL A 240 10.35 14.57 21.01
CA VAL A 240 9.63 15.40 21.99
C VAL A 240 9.87 14.90 23.43
N GLY A 241 10.58 15.73 24.22
CA GLY A 241 10.19 16.17 25.56
C GLY A 241 10.52 15.27 26.77
N ARG A 242 11.66 15.55 27.43
CA ARG A 242 11.63 15.71 28.90
C ARG A 242 11.28 17.17 29.16
N HIS A 243 10.24 17.40 29.96
CA HIS A 243 9.95 18.72 30.49
C HIS A 243 11.16 19.26 31.26
N ALA A 244 11.34 20.57 31.17
CA ALA A 244 12.25 21.33 31.98
C ALA A 244 11.97 21.07 33.46
N GLU A 245 12.94 20.50 34.17
CA GLU A 245 13.09 20.62 35.62
C GLU A 245 14.60 20.48 35.96
N GLU A 246 15.01 21.45 36.76
CA GLU A 246 16.24 21.72 37.52
C GLU A 246 17.47 20.78 37.47
N ALA A 247 18.64 21.43 37.47
CA ALA A 247 19.97 20.84 37.49
C ALA A 247 20.33 20.15 38.82
N ALA A 248 21.05 19.02 38.75
CA ALA A 248 21.93 18.48 39.80
C ALA A 248 22.90 17.40 39.21
N PRO A 249 24.03 17.05 39.86
CA PRO A 249 25.38 17.18 39.31
C PRO A 249 26.01 15.87 38.78
N GLU A 250 27.16 16.03 38.12
CA GLU A 250 27.99 14.95 37.54
C GLU A 250 28.39 13.87 38.57
N PRO A 251 28.40 12.58 38.19
CA PRO A 251 28.98 11.53 39.01
C PRO A 251 30.49 11.39 38.74
N GLU A 252 31.25 11.30 39.84
CA GLU A 252 32.69 11.01 39.87
C GLU A 252 33.07 9.64 39.28
N PRO A 253 34.34 9.46 38.84
CA PRO A 253 34.79 8.22 38.22
C PRO A 253 35.04 7.12 39.25
N HIS A 254 34.45 5.94 39.03
CA HIS A 254 34.84 4.72 39.72
C HIS A 254 35.90 3.94 38.95
N PRO A 255 36.83 3.26 39.66
CA PRO A 255 38.11 2.87 39.12
C PRO A 255 38.09 1.53 38.39
N SER A 256 39.08 1.41 37.50
CA SER A 256 39.57 0.23 36.80
C SER A 256 39.56 -1.06 37.62
N GLY A 257 39.03 -2.14 37.02
CA GLY A 257 39.14 -3.49 37.56
C GLY A 257 38.79 -4.56 36.52
N GLU A 258 39.83 -5.01 35.82
CA GLU A 258 40.05 -6.38 35.32
C GLU A 258 39.31 -6.92 34.08
N SER A 259 40.15 -7.53 33.24
CA SER A 259 39.93 -8.12 31.93
C SER A 259 39.09 -9.40 31.97
N VAL A 260 38.05 -9.47 31.15
CA VAL A 260 37.34 -10.72 30.85
C VAL A 260 37.91 -11.30 29.55
N GLN A 261 38.95 -12.11 29.69
CA GLN A 261 39.30 -13.17 28.74
C GLN A 261 39.08 -14.51 29.44
N ASP A 262 38.59 -15.48 28.66
CA ASP A 262 38.41 -16.90 28.95
C ASP A 262 37.25 -17.32 29.87
N THR A 263 36.13 -17.66 29.22
CA THR A 263 35.42 -18.91 29.56
C THR A 263 34.62 -19.42 28.35
N LEU A 264 35.23 -20.35 27.61
CA LEU A 264 34.57 -21.22 26.64
C LEU A 264 33.59 -22.14 27.40
N ALA A 265 32.30 -22.03 27.12
CA ALA A 265 31.31 -22.96 27.64
C ALA A 265 31.28 -24.24 26.79
N GLU A 266 31.59 -25.37 27.45
CA GLU A 266 31.50 -26.72 26.90
C GLU A 266 30.05 -27.08 26.54
N VAL A 267 29.85 -27.59 25.33
CA VAL A 267 28.55 -28.06 24.83
C VAL A 267 28.39 -29.53 25.19
N TYR A 268 27.44 -29.86 26.06
CA TYR A 268 27.00 -31.23 26.30
C TYR A 268 26.07 -31.71 25.17
N ARG A 269 26.38 -32.86 24.59
CA ARG A 269 25.51 -33.56 23.62
C ARG A 269 24.72 -34.65 24.35
N VAL A 270 23.39 -34.55 24.33
CA VAL A 270 22.49 -35.61 24.80
C VAL A 270 21.96 -36.36 23.59
N GLU A 271 22.34 -37.63 23.44
CA GLU A 271 21.72 -38.54 22.47
C GLU A 271 20.85 -39.56 23.22
N ARG A 272 19.57 -39.66 22.82
CA ARG A 272 18.68 -40.74 23.25
C ARG A 272 18.60 -41.77 22.14
N GLY A 273 19.11 -42.97 22.41
CA GLY A 273 18.83 -44.18 21.64
C GLY A 273 18.78 -45.36 22.60
N GLY A 274 17.66 -46.07 22.65
CA GLY A 274 17.40 -47.11 23.63
C GLY A 274 18.10 -48.44 23.36
N THR A 275 18.31 -49.15 24.48
CA THR A 275 18.30 -50.61 24.70
C THR A 275 19.41 -51.51 24.13
N SER A 276 20.03 -52.21 25.11
CA SER A 276 20.62 -53.56 25.10
C SER A 276 22.12 -53.72 24.78
N GLY A 277 22.84 -54.43 25.66
CA GLY A 277 24.07 -55.17 25.34
C GLY A 277 25.29 -54.79 26.18
N LEU A 278 25.90 -55.77 26.85
CA LEU A 278 27.04 -55.65 27.76
C LEU A 278 28.42 -55.68 27.04
N VAL A 279 29.45 -55.24 27.80
CA VAL A 279 30.87 -55.68 27.86
C VAL A 279 31.97 -54.82 27.19
N GLN A 280 32.86 -54.37 28.08
CA GLN A 280 34.32 -54.03 28.06
C GLN A 280 35.16 -54.14 26.77
N GLY A 281 36.14 -53.23 26.65
CA GLY A 281 37.47 -53.56 26.11
C GLY A 281 38.14 -52.49 25.24
N ASP A 282 39.34 -52.07 25.66
CA ASP A 282 40.33 -51.15 25.09
C ASP A 282 40.37 -50.88 23.56
N GLY A 283 40.55 -49.60 23.23
CA GLY A 283 41.62 -49.11 22.35
C GLY A 283 41.64 -49.52 20.87
N ASN A 284 41.20 -48.62 19.99
CA ASN A 284 42.02 -48.10 18.88
C ASN A 284 41.31 -46.95 18.13
N MET A 285 41.90 -45.76 18.19
CA MET A 285 41.54 -44.62 17.34
C MET A 285 42.10 -44.84 15.92
N ALA A 286 41.28 -44.54 14.90
CA ALA A 286 41.75 -44.30 13.55
C ALA A 286 41.07 -43.04 12.97
N LEU A 287 41.88 -42.14 12.41
CA LEU A 287 41.42 -40.90 11.76
C LEU A 287 40.61 -41.22 10.49
N ALA A 288 39.36 -40.74 10.42
CA ALA A 288 38.61 -40.66 9.17
C ALA A 288 38.83 -39.29 8.53
N SER A 289 39.55 -39.28 7.41
CA SER A 289 40.04 -38.09 6.68
C SER A 289 39.08 -37.59 5.58
N SER A 290 37.77 -37.79 5.69
CA SER A 290 36.80 -37.15 4.79
C SER A 290 35.34 -37.25 5.28
N LEU A 291 34.63 -36.13 5.18
CA LEU A 291 33.22 -35.95 5.56
C LEU A 291 32.29 -36.67 4.54
N PRO A 292 31.25 -37.40 4.98
CA PRO A 292 30.28 -38.01 4.08
C PRO A 292 29.17 -37.00 3.73
N ASN A 293 29.19 -36.48 2.50
CA ASN A 293 28.08 -35.72 1.93
C ASN A 293 27.38 -36.50 0.79
N ARG A 294 26.05 -36.40 0.80
CA ARG A 294 25.03 -37.12 0.03
C ARG A 294 25.02 -36.83 -1.48
N TRP A 295 26.14 -36.39 -2.06
CA TRP A 295 26.21 -35.83 -3.43
C TRP A 295 27.05 -36.65 -4.42
N ALA A 296 27.41 -37.89 -4.08
CA ALA A 296 28.03 -38.83 -5.02
C ALA A 296 27.06 -39.95 -5.42
N MET A 297 26.19 -39.68 -6.39
CA MET A 297 25.54 -40.71 -7.19
C MET A 297 25.68 -40.35 -8.69
N PRO A 298 26.27 -41.22 -9.53
CA PRO A 298 26.44 -40.94 -10.96
C PRO A 298 25.10 -40.83 -11.71
N ALA A 299 25.03 -39.90 -12.65
CA ALA A 299 23.85 -39.48 -13.42
C ALA A 299 23.27 -40.50 -14.43
N GLU A 300 23.65 -41.79 -14.34
CA GLU A 300 23.21 -42.83 -15.28
C GLU A 300 22.05 -43.71 -14.79
N SER A 301 21.59 -43.52 -13.55
CA SER A 301 20.46 -44.31 -12.99
C SER A 301 19.06 -43.71 -13.21
N LEU A 302 18.94 -42.57 -13.90
CA LEU A 302 17.67 -41.83 -14.08
C LEU A 302 16.97 -42.01 -15.44
N ARG A 303 17.31 -43.04 -16.22
CA ARG A 303 16.57 -43.34 -17.46
C ARG A 303 15.89 -44.70 -17.41
N ARG A 304 14.58 -44.69 -17.11
CA ARG A 304 13.66 -45.73 -17.58
C ARG A 304 12.49 -45.10 -18.36
N PRO A 305 12.01 -45.74 -19.44
CA PRO A 305 11.07 -45.14 -20.37
C PRO A 305 9.66 -45.17 -19.82
N ALA A 306 8.97 -44.04 -19.86
CA ALA A 306 7.54 -43.95 -19.57
C ALA A 306 6.75 -44.59 -20.72
N ALA A 307 6.18 -45.77 -20.48
CA ALA A 307 5.17 -46.37 -21.34
C ALA A 307 4.05 -46.99 -20.48
N SER A 308 2.83 -46.55 -20.80
CA SER A 308 1.50 -47.16 -20.56
C SER A 308 1.08 -47.54 -19.13
N ALA A 309 0.36 -46.65 -18.47
CA ALA A 309 -0.96 -46.91 -17.88
C ALA A 309 -1.56 -45.56 -17.43
N ARG A 310 -2.55 -45.05 -18.17
CA ARG A 310 -3.39 -43.93 -17.70
C ARG A 310 -4.35 -44.51 -16.65
N GLU A 311 -3.97 -44.42 -15.39
CA GLU A 311 -4.95 -44.33 -14.31
C GLU A 311 -5.40 -42.87 -14.18
N GLU A 312 -6.71 -42.65 -14.19
CA GLU A 312 -7.33 -41.35 -14.00
C GLU A 312 -6.85 -40.74 -12.67
N ALA A 313 -5.99 -39.74 -12.76
CA ALA A 313 -5.64 -38.91 -11.62
C ALA A 313 -6.92 -38.22 -11.14
N LYS A 314 -7.46 -38.68 -10.00
CA LYS A 314 -8.45 -37.92 -9.23
C LYS A 314 -7.91 -36.49 -9.09
N LYS A 315 -8.71 -35.52 -9.54
CA LYS A 315 -8.49 -34.10 -9.25
C LYS A 315 -8.13 -33.96 -7.77
N PRO A 316 -7.14 -33.13 -7.39
CA PRO A 316 -6.93 -32.80 -6.00
C PRO A 316 -8.16 -32.01 -5.54
N ALA A 317 -9.17 -32.71 -5.04
CA ALA A 317 -10.21 -32.12 -4.24
C ALA A 317 -9.55 -31.45 -3.04
N ASP A 318 -10.16 -30.38 -2.52
CA ASP A 318 -9.77 -29.54 -1.38
C ASP A 318 -9.43 -30.32 -0.08
N ILE A 319 -8.37 -31.13 -0.09
CA ILE A 319 -7.88 -31.85 1.09
C ILE A 319 -7.24 -30.86 2.11
N PHE A 320 -6.96 -29.63 1.68
CA PHE A 320 -6.27 -28.61 2.48
C PHE A 320 -7.13 -27.40 2.87
N ALA A 321 -8.39 -27.29 2.44
CA ALA A 321 -9.24 -26.17 2.86
C ALA A 321 -9.73 -26.38 4.30
N VAL A 322 -9.05 -25.74 5.26
CA VAL A 322 -9.44 -25.78 6.68
C VAL A 322 -10.77 -25.05 6.86
N PRO A 323 -11.84 -25.71 7.36
CA PRO A 323 -13.12 -25.06 7.61
C PRO A 323 -12.97 -23.85 8.53
N PHE A 324 -13.74 -22.78 8.30
CA PHE A 324 -13.70 -21.56 9.11
C PHE A 324 -13.80 -21.83 10.62
N SER A 325 -14.65 -22.78 11.04
CA SER A 325 -14.81 -23.16 12.45
C SER A 325 -13.56 -23.82 13.06
N GLU A 326 -12.68 -24.41 12.26
CA GLU A 326 -11.38 -24.94 12.69
C GLU A 326 -10.28 -23.87 12.75
N ARG A 327 -10.51 -22.71 12.11
CA ARG A 327 -9.60 -21.56 12.21
C ARG A 327 -9.79 -20.77 13.51
N ILE A 328 -10.98 -20.79 14.11
CA ILE A 328 -11.22 -20.11 15.39
C ILE A 328 -10.39 -20.77 16.50
N GLY A 329 -9.52 -19.99 17.12
CA GLY A 329 -8.81 -20.38 18.34
C GLY A 329 -8.57 -19.19 19.26
N LYS A 330 -7.81 -19.39 20.33
CA LYS A 330 -7.47 -18.33 21.29
C LYS A 330 -6.00 -17.89 21.22
N THR A 331 -5.28 -18.34 20.19
CA THR A 331 -3.86 -18.02 20.03
C THR A 331 -3.69 -16.79 19.15
N ALA A 332 -3.06 -15.75 19.70
CA ALA A 332 -2.62 -14.60 18.94
C ALA A 332 -1.32 -14.90 18.20
N ILE A 333 -1.24 -14.53 16.92
CA ILE A 333 -0.02 -14.51 16.15
C ILE A 333 0.58 -13.12 16.21
N VAL A 334 1.82 -13.00 16.68
CA VAL A 334 2.61 -11.76 16.57
C VAL A 334 3.60 -11.95 15.43
N ALA A 335 3.30 -11.35 14.28
CA ALA A 335 4.09 -11.48 13.06
C ALA A 335 4.88 -10.19 12.76
N GLY A 336 6.06 -10.30 12.17
CA GLY A 336 6.83 -9.13 11.72
C GLY A 336 8.29 -9.47 11.47
N THR A 337 9.12 -8.47 11.17
CA THR A 337 10.56 -8.65 10.90
C THR A 337 11.37 -8.56 12.20
N PHE A 338 11.66 -9.70 12.84
CA PHE A 338 12.30 -9.72 14.16
C PHE A 338 13.78 -9.29 14.12
N ASP A 339 14.43 -9.37 12.97
CA ASP A 339 15.80 -8.86 12.76
C ASP A 339 15.94 -7.34 12.93
N THR A 340 14.83 -6.61 12.77
CA THR A 340 14.80 -5.14 12.78
C THR A 340 13.87 -4.58 13.85
N LYS A 341 12.80 -5.32 14.18
CA LYS A 341 11.71 -4.89 15.09
C LYS A 341 11.48 -5.89 16.23
N GLY A 342 12.49 -6.69 16.56
CA GLY A 342 12.42 -7.72 17.58
C GLY A 342 11.93 -7.20 18.95
N PRO A 343 12.55 -6.15 19.53
CA PRO A 343 12.12 -5.61 20.82
C PRO A 343 10.64 -5.20 20.86
N GLU A 344 10.15 -4.54 19.82
CA GLU A 344 8.78 -4.03 19.70
C GLU A 344 7.76 -5.17 19.58
N LEU A 345 8.05 -6.16 18.73
CA LEU A 345 7.19 -7.34 18.56
C LEU A 345 7.17 -8.20 19.83
N MET A 346 8.31 -8.30 20.53
CA MET A 346 8.39 -9.01 21.80
C MET A 346 7.62 -8.28 22.90
N PHE A 347 7.64 -6.94 22.91
CA PHE A 347 6.81 -6.14 23.80
C PHE A 347 5.31 -6.39 23.58
N VAL A 348 4.84 -6.40 22.32
CA VAL A 348 3.44 -6.74 21.99
C VAL A 348 3.08 -8.15 22.47
N ARG A 349 3.96 -9.13 22.23
CA ARG A 349 3.80 -10.50 22.72
C ARG A 349 3.66 -10.53 24.24
N ASP A 350 4.50 -9.81 24.96
CA ASP A 350 4.50 -9.82 26.43
C ASP A 350 3.26 -9.15 27.00
N ARG A 351 2.76 -8.08 26.37
CA ARG A 351 1.47 -7.47 26.72
C ARG A 351 0.29 -8.43 26.53
N LEU A 352 0.25 -9.16 25.41
CA LEU A 352 -0.78 -10.18 25.17
C LEU A 352 -0.70 -11.34 26.18
N LYS A 353 0.51 -11.84 26.48
CA LYS A 353 0.72 -12.89 27.47
C LYS A 353 0.28 -12.46 28.88
N ALA A 354 0.55 -11.21 29.27
CA ALA A 354 0.12 -10.66 30.55
C ALA A 354 -1.42 -10.63 30.71
N LEU A 355 -2.16 -10.60 29.59
CA LEU A 355 -3.62 -10.67 29.55
C LEU A 355 -4.15 -12.11 29.48
N GLY A 356 -3.29 -13.12 29.60
CA GLY A 356 -3.66 -14.53 29.54
C GLY A 356 -3.93 -15.06 28.13
N ILE A 357 -3.57 -14.31 27.08
CA ILE A 357 -3.71 -14.76 25.69
C ILE A 357 -2.52 -15.65 25.33
N ALA A 358 -2.78 -16.81 24.73
CA ALA A 358 -1.72 -17.65 24.18
C ALA A 358 -1.11 -16.95 22.96
N VAL A 359 0.22 -16.89 22.86
CA VAL A 359 0.90 -16.16 21.78
C VAL A 359 1.90 -17.05 21.07
N ARG A 360 1.92 -16.98 19.74
CA ARG A 360 2.98 -17.55 18.89
C ARG A 360 3.59 -16.43 18.05
N THR A 361 4.90 -16.32 18.07
CA THR A 361 5.67 -15.33 17.30
C THR A 361 6.08 -15.90 15.95
N VAL A 362 5.97 -15.09 14.89
CA VAL A 362 6.29 -15.49 13.51
C VAL A 362 7.20 -14.46 12.88
N ASP A 363 8.39 -14.89 12.49
CA ASP A 363 9.38 -14.00 11.91
C ASP A 363 9.33 -14.00 10.37
N LEU A 364 9.23 -12.79 9.82
CA LEU A 364 9.13 -12.47 8.40
C LEU A 364 10.41 -11.81 7.87
N SER A 365 11.50 -11.83 8.64
CA SER A 365 12.79 -11.26 8.23
C SER A 365 13.35 -11.93 6.99
N THR A 366 13.81 -11.12 6.04
CA THR A 366 14.40 -11.57 4.77
C THR A 366 15.94 -11.57 4.78
N SER A 367 16.57 -11.13 5.88
CA SER A 367 18.04 -11.02 5.99
C SER A 367 18.77 -12.36 6.16
N GLY A 368 18.05 -13.46 6.41
CA GLY A 368 18.64 -14.78 6.66
C GLY A 368 19.33 -14.94 8.02
N LYS A 369 19.23 -13.94 8.91
CA LYS A 369 19.78 -14.00 10.27
C LYS A 369 18.99 -15.00 11.14
N PRO A 370 19.62 -15.59 12.18
CA PRO A 370 18.93 -16.45 13.13
C PRO A 370 17.77 -15.71 13.82
N SER A 371 16.63 -16.39 13.94
CA SER A 371 15.42 -15.84 14.55
C SER A 371 15.24 -16.34 15.98
N ARG A 372 14.63 -15.50 16.82
CA ARG A 372 14.17 -15.86 18.17
C ARG A 372 12.65 -16.12 18.23
N ALA A 373 11.95 -16.05 17.10
CA ALA A 373 10.53 -16.31 17.03
C ALA A 373 10.23 -17.82 17.07
N ASP A 374 9.01 -18.18 17.49
CA ASP A 374 8.53 -19.56 17.54
C ASP A 374 8.45 -20.19 16.15
N VAL A 375 8.21 -19.36 15.12
CA VAL A 375 8.25 -19.74 13.71
C VAL A 375 9.32 -18.92 13.01
N THR A 376 10.30 -19.63 12.45
CA THR A 376 11.46 -19.04 11.79
C THR A 376 11.12 -18.53 10.38
N PRO A 377 11.89 -17.57 9.84
CA PRO A 377 11.69 -17.10 8.47
C PRO A 377 11.82 -18.20 7.43
N LEU A 378 12.68 -19.20 7.67
CA LEU A 378 12.86 -20.33 6.77
C LEU A 378 11.62 -21.22 6.70
N GLN A 379 10.94 -21.43 7.83
CA GLN A 379 9.69 -22.19 7.87
C GLN A 379 8.59 -21.46 7.08
N VAL A 380 8.49 -20.13 7.20
CA VAL A 380 7.55 -19.33 6.40
C VAL A 380 7.93 -19.38 4.93
N ALA A 381 9.18 -19.07 4.59
CA ALA A 381 9.69 -19.05 3.22
C ALA A 381 9.55 -20.39 2.49
N SER A 382 9.58 -21.52 3.22
CA SER A 382 9.36 -22.86 2.64
C SER A 382 7.97 -23.04 2.01
N GLN A 383 7.00 -22.17 2.35
CA GLN A 383 5.65 -22.21 1.79
C GLN A 383 5.54 -21.47 0.44
N HIS A 384 6.60 -20.80 0.00
CA HIS A 384 6.62 -20.16 -1.32
C HIS A 384 6.63 -21.22 -2.44
N PRO A 385 5.89 -21.04 -3.56
CA PRO A 385 5.82 -22.04 -4.65
C PRO A 385 7.18 -22.38 -5.28
N LEU A 386 8.08 -21.40 -5.32
CA LEU A 386 9.45 -21.57 -5.84
C LEU A 386 10.47 -21.97 -4.74
N GLY A 387 9.98 -22.30 -3.54
CA GLY A 387 10.81 -22.62 -2.39
C GLY A 387 11.46 -21.39 -1.73
N SER A 388 12.26 -21.64 -0.69
CA SER A 388 12.85 -20.60 0.16
C SER A 388 13.89 -19.73 -0.55
N SER A 389 14.48 -20.19 -1.66
CA SER A 389 15.45 -19.42 -2.45
C SER A 389 14.85 -18.18 -3.11
N ALA A 390 13.55 -18.18 -3.39
CA ALA A 390 12.85 -17.00 -3.91
C ALA A 390 12.84 -15.84 -2.89
N VAL A 391 12.77 -16.17 -1.61
CA VAL A 391 12.78 -15.21 -0.50
C VAL A 391 14.20 -14.74 -0.18
N PHE A 392 15.17 -15.65 -0.17
CA PHE A 392 16.57 -15.34 0.16
C PHE A 392 17.43 -15.12 -1.10
N SER A 393 16.89 -14.39 -2.07
CA SER A 393 17.50 -14.18 -3.39
C SER A 393 18.52 -13.03 -3.46
N GLY A 394 18.68 -12.25 -2.38
CA GLY A 394 19.61 -11.12 -2.29
C GLY A 394 19.05 -9.79 -2.83
N ASP A 395 17.98 -9.82 -3.63
CA ASP A 395 17.20 -8.64 -3.99
C ASP A 395 16.19 -8.30 -2.88
N ARG A 396 16.36 -7.13 -2.24
CA ARG A 396 15.50 -6.71 -1.13
C ARG A 396 14.04 -6.52 -1.57
N GLY A 397 13.79 -6.04 -2.78
CA GLY A 397 12.44 -5.81 -3.30
C GLY A 397 11.71 -7.13 -3.56
N GLY A 398 12.31 -8.01 -4.35
CA GLY A 398 11.80 -9.35 -4.63
C GLY A 398 11.64 -10.22 -3.37
N ALA A 399 12.58 -10.14 -2.43
CA ALA A 399 12.52 -10.89 -1.17
C ALA A 399 11.30 -10.54 -0.32
N VAL A 400 10.92 -9.26 -0.26
CA VAL A 400 9.74 -8.80 0.48
C VAL A 400 8.46 -9.34 -0.16
N THR A 401 8.33 -9.25 -1.47
CA THR A 401 7.16 -9.78 -2.19
C THR A 401 7.05 -11.29 -2.04
N ALA A 402 8.15 -12.02 -2.20
CA ALA A 402 8.19 -13.47 -2.04
C ALA A 402 7.86 -13.89 -0.60
N MET A 403 8.38 -13.19 0.41
CA MET A 403 8.05 -13.48 1.81
C MET A 403 6.58 -13.18 2.13
N ALA A 404 6.01 -12.11 1.55
CA ALA A 404 4.58 -11.79 1.71
C ALA A 404 3.69 -12.92 1.17
N GLU A 405 4.00 -13.45 -0.01
CA GLU A 405 3.28 -14.59 -0.59
C GLU A 405 3.46 -15.85 0.26
N ALA A 406 4.70 -16.13 0.69
CA ALA A 406 4.99 -17.28 1.54
C ALA A 406 4.23 -17.21 2.87
N PHE A 407 4.16 -16.01 3.48
CA PHE A 407 3.43 -15.77 4.71
C PHE A 407 1.91 -15.92 4.52
N ALA A 408 1.33 -15.40 3.44
CA ALA A 408 -0.08 -15.60 3.14
C ALA A 408 -0.45 -17.09 3.04
N ARG A 409 0.39 -17.89 2.35
CA ARG A 409 0.21 -19.35 2.24
C ARG A 409 0.41 -20.07 3.56
N TRP A 410 1.37 -19.62 4.37
CA TRP A 410 1.60 -20.17 5.69
C TRP A 410 0.39 -19.95 6.60
N VAL A 411 -0.07 -18.69 6.71
CA VAL A 411 -1.23 -18.31 7.53
C VAL A 411 -2.49 -19.08 7.13
N ASP A 412 -2.72 -19.30 5.83
CA ASP A 412 -3.89 -20.03 5.34
C ASP A 412 -3.95 -21.50 5.82
N ARG A 413 -2.79 -22.11 6.11
CA ARG A 413 -2.67 -23.50 6.58
C ARG A 413 -2.75 -23.64 8.09
N GLU A 414 -2.56 -22.55 8.82
CA GLU A 414 -2.53 -22.57 10.28
C GLU A 414 -3.94 -22.68 10.87
N ARG A 415 -4.05 -23.47 11.94
CA ARG A 415 -5.30 -23.72 12.66
C ARG A 415 -5.36 -22.89 13.94
N HIS A 416 -6.57 -22.68 14.46
CA HIS A 416 -6.79 -22.07 15.79
C HIS A 416 -6.16 -20.67 15.97
N ILE A 417 -6.16 -19.86 14.92
CA ILE A 417 -5.77 -18.45 15.00
C ILE A 417 -6.92 -17.67 15.64
N GLY A 418 -6.67 -17.11 16.83
CA GLY A 418 -7.57 -16.15 17.47
C GLY A 418 -7.42 -14.74 16.90
N GLY A 419 -6.25 -14.40 16.39
CA GLY A 419 -6.03 -13.17 15.66
C GLY A 419 -4.57 -12.93 15.33
N ILE A 420 -4.29 -11.96 14.47
CA ILE A 420 -2.93 -11.59 14.07
C ILE A 420 -2.70 -10.12 14.42
N ILE A 421 -1.52 -9.84 15.01
CA ILE A 421 -1.02 -8.48 15.20
C ILE A 421 0.39 -8.34 14.62
N SER A 422 0.68 -7.16 14.08
CA SER A 422 2.02 -6.79 13.63
C SER A 422 2.28 -5.30 13.87
N ALA A 423 3.55 -4.91 13.85
CA ALA A 423 3.99 -3.52 13.93
C ALA A 423 5.17 -3.29 12.97
N GLY A 424 5.14 -2.21 12.19
CA GLY A 424 6.25 -1.88 11.29
C GLY A 424 6.02 -0.68 10.38
N GLY A 425 7.07 -0.35 9.62
CA GLY A 425 7.01 0.66 8.55
C GLY A 425 6.29 0.15 7.30
N SER A 426 6.43 0.85 6.17
CA SER A 426 5.78 0.48 4.90
C SER A 426 6.06 -0.97 4.46
N GLY A 427 7.33 -1.39 4.43
CA GLY A 427 7.71 -2.76 4.04
C GLY A 427 7.18 -3.85 4.98
N GLY A 428 7.23 -3.61 6.31
CA GLY A 428 6.67 -4.54 7.30
C GLY A 428 5.14 -4.62 7.23
N THR A 429 4.49 -3.49 6.93
CA THR A 429 3.05 -3.40 6.70
C THR A 429 2.66 -4.24 5.48
N SER A 430 3.37 -4.11 4.36
CA SER A 430 3.12 -4.93 3.15
C SER A 430 3.24 -6.43 3.42
N LEU A 431 4.28 -6.86 4.15
CA LEU A 431 4.51 -8.26 4.52
C LEU A 431 3.37 -8.80 5.39
N ALA A 432 3.12 -8.16 6.53
CA ALA A 432 2.18 -8.67 7.51
C ALA A 432 0.75 -8.66 6.99
N THR A 433 0.35 -7.59 6.28
CA THR A 433 -1.01 -7.46 5.78
C THR A 433 -1.34 -8.45 4.66
N ALA A 434 -0.35 -8.95 3.90
CA ALA A 434 -0.56 -10.05 2.96
C ALA A 434 -1.07 -11.32 3.67
N GLY A 435 -0.48 -11.67 4.81
CA GLY A 435 -0.96 -12.78 5.65
C GLY A 435 -2.31 -12.48 6.31
N MET A 436 -2.51 -11.25 6.78
CA MET A 436 -3.80 -10.86 7.36
C MET A 436 -4.95 -10.97 6.35
N ARG A 437 -4.75 -10.55 5.10
CA ARG A 437 -5.77 -10.64 4.03
C ARG A 437 -6.10 -12.08 3.63
N ALA A 438 -5.19 -13.02 3.86
CA ALA A 438 -5.45 -14.45 3.62
C ALA A 438 -6.39 -15.07 4.67
N LEU A 439 -6.56 -14.42 5.83
CA LEU A 439 -7.48 -14.89 6.85
C LEU A 439 -8.93 -14.47 6.53
N PRO A 440 -9.90 -15.34 6.83
CA PRO A 440 -11.31 -15.00 6.74
C PRO A 440 -11.71 -13.74 7.51
N VAL A 441 -12.72 -13.04 7.00
CA VAL A 441 -13.38 -11.92 7.68
C VAL A 441 -13.94 -12.38 9.02
N GLY A 442 -13.80 -11.54 10.05
CA GLY A 442 -14.23 -11.83 11.42
C GLY A 442 -13.13 -12.34 12.33
N ILE A 443 -12.00 -12.85 11.79
CA ILE A 443 -10.80 -13.11 12.60
C ILE A 443 -10.08 -11.77 12.87
N PRO A 444 -9.83 -11.39 14.12
CA PRO A 444 -9.14 -10.15 14.49
C PRO A 444 -7.79 -9.98 13.79
N LYS A 445 -7.60 -8.85 13.10
CA LYS A 445 -6.37 -8.48 12.40
C LYS A 445 -5.99 -7.04 12.78
N VAL A 446 -4.85 -6.83 13.43
CA VAL A 446 -4.40 -5.51 13.89
C VAL A 446 -3.02 -5.20 13.31
N MET A 447 -2.90 -4.09 12.60
CA MET A 447 -1.65 -3.64 12.01
C MET A 447 -1.28 -2.27 12.57
N VAL A 448 -0.22 -2.21 13.38
CA VAL A 448 0.37 -0.94 13.84
C VAL A 448 1.35 -0.44 12.79
N SER A 449 1.01 0.62 12.06
CA SER A 449 1.75 1.03 10.87
C SER A 449 2.06 2.53 10.86
N THR A 450 3.27 2.86 10.40
CA THR A 450 3.66 4.26 10.13
C THR A 450 2.93 4.87 8.94
N VAL A 451 2.32 4.04 8.09
CA VAL A 451 1.57 4.47 6.90
C VAL A 451 0.05 4.33 7.06
N ALA A 452 -0.44 4.10 8.29
CA ALA A 452 -1.87 3.97 8.56
C ALA A 452 -2.67 5.27 8.35
N ALA A 453 -2.01 6.43 8.40
CA ALA A 453 -2.63 7.75 8.17
C ALA A 453 -2.56 8.21 6.70
N GLY A 454 -2.30 7.28 5.77
CA GLY A 454 -2.22 7.54 4.33
C GLY A 454 -3.17 6.65 3.52
N GLU A 455 -2.79 6.33 2.29
CA GLU A 455 -3.60 5.47 1.42
C GLU A 455 -3.39 3.98 1.73
N VAL A 456 -4.42 3.36 2.31
CA VAL A 456 -4.33 2.03 2.92
C VAL A 456 -5.07 0.93 2.18
N SER A 457 -5.77 1.21 1.07
CA SER A 457 -6.56 0.19 0.35
C SER A 457 -5.71 -0.99 -0.12
N GLN A 458 -4.45 -0.77 -0.50
CA GLN A 458 -3.50 -1.82 -0.88
C GLN A 458 -3.13 -2.77 0.28
N TYR A 459 -3.21 -2.29 1.53
CA TYR A 459 -2.90 -3.07 2.73
C TYR A 459 -4.15 -3.78 3.26
N VAL A 460 -5.27 -3.08 3.33
CA VAL A 460 -6.53 -3.63 3.87
C VAL A 460 -7.20 -4.55 2.84
N GLY A 461 -7.19 -4.16 1.57
CA GLY A 461 -7.87 -4.87 0.49
C GLY A 461 -9.37 -5.01 0.78
N ALA A 462 -9.87 -6.24 0.64
CA ALA A 462 -11.24 -6.63 0.95
C ALA A 462 -11.42 -7.21 2.37
N SER A 463 -10.41 -7.09 3.24
CA SER A 463 -10.41 -7.66 4.59
C SER A 463 -10.81 -6.60 5.64
N ASP A 464 -11.18 -7.06 6.83
CA ASP A 464 -11.45 -6.29 8.05
C ASP A 464 -10.19 -6.02 8.89
N ILE A 465 -9.11 -5.52 8.26
CA ILE A 465 -7.85 -5.20 8.95
C ILE A 465 -7.98 -3.86 9.69
N LEU A 466 -7.76 -3.86 11.00
CA LEU A 466 -7.65 -2.66 11.81
C LEU A 466 -6.26 -2.04 11.65
N MET A 467 -6.17 -0.94 10.90
CA MET A 467 -4.97 -0.13 10.78
C MET A 467 -4.88 0.85 11.95
N MET A 468 -3.83 0.73 12.77
CA MET A 468 -3.54 1.65 13.87
C MET A 468 -2.28 2.45 13.57
N HIS A 469 -2.36 3.78 13.62
CA HIS A 469 -1.20 4.64 13.36
C HIS A 469 -0.19 4.52 14.50
N SER A 470 1.08 4.29 14.14
CA SER A 470 2.16 4.12 15.13
C SER A 470 2.55 5.42 15.85
N VAL A 471 2.11 6.58 15.34
CA VAL A 471 2.40 7.95 15.80
C VAL A 471 3.86 8.35 15.62
N ALA A 472 4.79 7.59 16.19
CA ALA A 472 6.21 7.68 15.93
C ALA A 472 6.65 6.51 15.02
N ASP A 473 7.86 6.58 14.48
CA ASP A 473 8.42 5.41 13.81
C ASP A 473 8.45 4.22 14.79
N VAL A 474 8.19 3.02 14.28
CA VAL A 474 8.24 1.78 15.06
C VAL A 474 9.70 1.39 15.19
N GLN A 475 10.57 2.25 15.74
CA GLN A 475 11.99 2.00 15.88
C GLN A 475 12.43 2.35 17.30
N GLY A 476 12.59 1.31 18.11
CA GLY A 476 12.81 1.41 19.55
C GLY A 476 11.52 1.57 20.35
N LEU A 477 11.56 1.10 21.59
CA LEU A 477 10.52 1.34 22.58
C LEU A 477 10.78 2.68 23.26
N ASN A 478 9.78 3.56 23.23
CA ASN A 478 9.72 4.82 23.96
C ASN A 478 8.32 4.97 24.56
N SER A 479 8.11 5.96 25.42
CA SER A 479 6.84 6.16 26.12
C SER A 479 5.62 6.22 25.19
N ILE A 480 5.78 6.77 23.98
CA ILE A 480 4.72 6.86 22.98
C ILE A 480 4.51 5.52 22.28
N THR A 481 5.58 4.90 21.76
CA THR A 481 5.46 3.63 21.03
C THR A 481 5.00 2.51 21.96
N GLU A 482 5.43 2.47 23.21
CA GLU A 482 4.92 1.54 24.22
C GLU A 482 3.42 1.68 24.47
N GLN A 483 2.93 2.92 24.58
CA GLN A 483 1.51 3.17 24.78
C GLN A 483 0.69 2.73 23.57
N VAL A 484 1.14 3.06 22.36
CA VAL A 484 0.46 2.68 21.11
C VAL A 484 0.46 1.16 20.92
N LEU A 485 1.61 0.50 21.09
CA LEU A 485 1.73 -0.96 21.00
C LEU A 485 0.90 -1.66 22.09
N SER A 486 0.82 -1.08 23.30
CA SER A 486 -0.04 -1.59 24.36
C SER A 486 -1.52 -1.47 23.98
N ASN A 487 -1.96 -0.32 23.48
CA ASN A 487 -3.34 -0.13 23.01
C ASN A 487 -3.70 -1.13 21.89
N ALA A 488 -2.79 -1.37 20.95
CA ALA A 488 -2.98 -2.36 19.90
C ALA A 488 -3.11 -3.79 20.45
N ALA A 489 -2.25 -4.17 21.41
CA ALA A 489 -2.32 -5.45 22.09
C ALA A 489 -3.62 -5.61 22.89
N HIS A 490 -4.05 -4.58 23.63
CA HIS A 490 -5.32 -4.58 24.35
C HIS A 490 -6.52 -4.70 23.41
N ALA A 491 -6.50 -3.98 22.28
CA ALA A 491 -7.54 -4.07 21.26
C ALA A 491 -7.64 -5.50 20.70
N LEU A 492 -6.50 -6.11 20.33
CA LEU A 492 -6.49 -7.50 19.87
C LEU A 492 -7.00 -8.46 20.95
N ALA A 493 -6.52 -8.34 22.19
CA ALA A 493 -6.93 -9.20 23.29
C ALA A 493 -8.45 -9.10 23.55
N GLY A 494 -9.01 -7.89 23.54
CA GLY A 494 -10.45 -7.67 23.68
C GLY A 494 -11.25 -8.32 22.55
N MET A 495 -10.79 -8.18 21.30
CA MET A 495 -11.41 -8.83 20.15
C MET A 495 -11.36 -10.37 20.25
N ILE A 496 -10.21 -10.94 20.65
CA ILE A 496 -10.04 -12.39 20.86
C ILE A 496 -10.96 -12.88 21.98
N ALA A 497 -11.05 -12.14 23.09
CA ALA A 497 -11.84 -12.53 24.26
C ALA A 497 -13.35 -12.62 23.95
N GLN A 498 -13.83 -11.82 22.99
CA GLN A 498 -15.23 -11.81 22.56
C GLN A 498 -15.51 -12.73 21.37
N MET A 499 -14.50 -13.45 20.86
CA MET A 499 -14.77 -14.42 19.79
C MET A 499 -15.68 -15.53 20.31
N PRO A 500 -16.73 -15.89 19.55
CA PRO A 500 -17.61 -16.98 19.94
C PRO A 500 -16.82 -18.28 20.03
N THR A 501 -17.19 -19.16 20.97
CA THR A 501 -16.65 -20.53 20.94
C THR A 501 -17.09 -21.21 19.64
N ARG A 502 -16.39 -22.28 19.26
CA ARG A 502 -16.75 -23.07 18.09
C ARG A 502 -18.21 -23.51 18.14
N GLU A 503 -18.66 -24.00 19.29
CA GLU A 503 -20.03 -24.48 19.51
C GLU A 503 -21.04 -23.34 19.40
N ALA A 504 -20.73 -22.17 19.98
CA ALA A 504 -21.59 -20.99 19.91
C ALA A 504 -21.67 -20.44 18.48
N TYR A 505 -20.56 -20.45 17.75
CA TYR A 505 -20.51 -20.07 16.34
C TYR A 505 -21.32 -21.02 15.47
N GLU A 506 -21.13 -22.34 15.62
CA GLU A 506 -21.90 -23.36 14.90
C GLU A 506 -23.39 -23.29 15.23
N ALA A 507 -23.77 -23.03 16.49
CA ALA A 507 -25.16 -22.86 16.90
C ALA A 507 -25.78 -21.59 16.27
N LYS A 508 -25.06 -20.47 16.29
CA LYS A 508 -25.51 -19.21 15.66
C LYS A 508 -25.65 -19.38 14.15
N ARG A 509 -24.70 -20.07 13.51
CA ARG A 509 -24.73 -20.38 12.07
C ARG A 509 -25.92 -21.25 11.69
N LYS A 510 -26.24 -22.28 12.48
CA LYS A 510 -27.44 -23.13 12.27
C LYS A 510 -28.76 -22.37 12.35
N LEU A 511 -28.80 -21.27 13.09
CA LEU A 511 -29.97 -20.40 13.23
C LEU A 511 -29.99 -19.24 12.22
N ALA A 512 -28.84 -18.94 11.60
CA ALA A 512 -28.72 -17.86 10.64
C ALA A 512 -29.33 -18.27 9.29
N ARG A 513 -29.96 -17.31 8.61
CA ARG A 513 -30.35 -17.49 7.22
C ARG A 513 -29.07 -17.57 6.36
N PRO A 514 -29.04 -18.41 5.30
CA PRO A 514 -27.90 -18.45 4.41
C PRO A 514 -27.66 -17.09 3.76
N ALA A 515 -26.40 -16.63 3.74
CA ALA A 515 -26.07 -15.31 3.22
C ALA A 515 -25.88 -15.31 1.70
N LEU A 516 -26.43 -14.32 1.01
CA LEU A 516 -26.28 -14.12 -0.44
C LEU A 516 -25.50 -12.84 -0.71
N GLY A 517 -24.48 -12.93 -1.56
CA GLY A 517 -23.79 -11.75 -2.07
C GLY A 517 -24.51 -11.19 -3.30
N ILE A 518 -24.88 -9.91 -3.28
CA ILE A 518 -25.61 -9.24 -4.35
C ILE A 518 -24.84 -8.00 -4.84
N THR A 519 -24.50 -7.91 -6.12
CA THR A 519 -23.84 -6.72 -6.68
C THR A 519 -24.83 -5.66 -7.16
N MET A 520 -24.51 -4.40 -6.88
CA MET A 520 -25.39 -3.25 -7.12
C MET A 520 -24.63 -2.05 -7.66
N PHE A 521 -25.29 -1.25 -8.48
CA PHE A 521 -24.86 0.09 -8.85
C PHE A 521 -26.06 1.04 -8.83
N GLY A 522 -25.84 2.35 -8.78
CA GLY A 522 -26.93 3.34 -8.67
C GLY A 522 -28.04 3.13 -9.70
N VAL A 523 -27.69 2.75 -10.93
CA VAL A 523 -28.59 2.52 -12.07
C VAL A 523 -29.27 1.14 -12.08
N THR A 524 -28.91 0.23 -11.17
CA THR A 524 -29.53 -1.08 -10.94
C THR A 524 -30.15 -1.19 -9.55
N THR A 525 -30.20 -0.09 -8.79
CA THR A 525 -30.73 -0.04 -7.42
C THR A 525 -32.16 -0.60 -7.33
N THR A 526 -33.03 -0.26 -8.29
CA THR A 526 -34.41 -0.76 -8.33
C THR A 526 -34.43 -2.28 -8.42
N CYS A 527 -33.64 -2.87 -9.32
CA CYS A 527 -33.49 -4.31 -9.45
C CYS A 527 -33.06 -4.95 -8.12
N VAL A 528 -31.98 -4.44 -7.54
CA VAL A 528 -31.38 -5.02 -6.33
C VAL A 528 -32.28 -4.88 -5.11
N GLN A 529 -32.90 -3.72 -4.88
CA GLN A 529 -33.83 -3.54 -3.77
C GLN A 529 -35.07 -4.43 -3.92
N GLY A 530 -35.61 -4.53 -5.13
CA GLY A 530 -36.72 -5.44 -5.41
C GLY A 530 -36.34 -6.91 -5.19
N LEU A 531 -35.11 -7.29 -5.52
CA LEU A 531 -34.57 -8.64 -5.31
C LEU A 531 -34.37 -8.93 -3.82
N VAL A 532 -33.77 -8.01 -3.05
CA VAL A 532 -33.61 -8.13 -1.60
C VAL A 532 -34.96 -8.35 -0.94
N LYS A 533 -35.97 -7.54 -1.27
CA LYS A 533 -37.33 -7.69 -0.72
C LYS A 533 -37.96 -9.06 -0.99
N ARG A 534 -37.66 -9.67 -2.14
CA ARG A 534 -38.16 -11.00 -2.51
C ARG A 534 -37.41 -12.15 -1.81
N MET A 535 -36.21 -11.89 -1.33
CA MET A 535 -35.28 -12.92 -0.83
C MET A 535 -35.07 -12.83 0.69
N GLU A 536 -35.29 -11.67 1.32
CA GLU A 536 -35.00 -11.42 2.74
C GLU A 536 -35.75 -12.35 3.69
N GLY A 537 -36.91 -12.91 3.29
CA GLY A 537 -37.63 -13.90 4.09
C GLY A 537 -36.85 -15.21 4.28
N GLU A 538 -35.98 -15.56 3.34
CA GLU A 538 -35.28 -16.86 3.26
C GLU A 538 -33.77 -16.72 3.45
N PHE A 539 -33.20 -15.57 3.07
CA PHE A 539 -31.76 -15.36 2.98
C PHE A 539 -31.32 -14.08 3.70
N ASP A 540 -30.05 -14.04 4.11
CA ASP A 540 -29.39 -12.81 4.56
C ASP A 540 -28.73 -12.11 3.36
N CYS A 541 -29.33 -11.04 2.86
CA CYS A 541 -28.91 -10.39 1.61
C CYS A 541 -27.83 -9.33 1.88
N LEU A 542 -26.60 -9.62 1.45
CA LEU A 542 -25.45 -8.71 1.57
C LEU A 542 -25.25 -7.98 0.24
N VAL A 543 -25.47 -6.66 0.22
CA VAL A 543 -25.37 -5.83 -0.99
C VAL A 543 -23.99 -5.19 -1.09
N PHE A 544 -23.35 -5.34 -2.25
CA PHE A 544 -22.02 -4.82 -2.57
C PHE A 544 -22.10 -3.83 -3.72
N HIS A 545 -21.59 -2.63 -3.49
CA HIS A 545 -21.52 -1.63 -4.55
C HIS A 545 -20.41 -1.98 -5.54
N ALA A 546 -20.73 -2.09 -6.83
CA ALA A 546 -19.85 -2.58 -7.88
C ALA A 546 -18.81 -1.52 -8.31
N THR A 547 -17.90 -1.16 -7.40
CA THR A 547 -16.82 -0.16 -7.59
C THR A 547 -15.43 -0.80 -7.71
N GLY A 548 -15.35 -2.06 -8.13
CA GLY A 548 -14.16 -2.90 -8.13
C GLY A 548 -13.88 -3.51 -6.75
N THR A 549 -13.88 -2.66 -5.71
CA THR A 549 -13.71 -3.13 -4.32
C THR A 549 -14.89 -3.95 -3.82
N GLY A 550 -16.12 -3.60 -4.19
CA GLY A 550 -17.30 -4.34 -3.75
C GLY A 550 -17.37 -5.75 -4.34
N GLY A 551 -17.08 -5.94 -5.62
CA GLY A 551 -16.96 -7.27 -6.22
C GLY A 551 -15.90 -8.13 -5.52
N ARG A 552 -14.72 -7.55 -5.24
CA ARG A 552 -13.66 -8.25 -4.47
C ARG A 552 -14.10 -8.60 -3.05
N ALA A 553 -14.81 -7.71 -2.36
CA ALA A 553 -15.34 -7.98 -1.02
C ALA A 553 -16.36 -9.13 -1.02
N MET A 554 -17.29 -9.12 -1.97
CA MET A 554 -18.26 -10.21 -2.16
C MET A 554 -17.54 -11.55 -2.41
N GLU A 555 -16.55 -11.55 -3.30
CA GLU A 555 -15.79 -12.76 -3.62
C GLU A 555 -14.94 -13.27 -2.46
N ALA A 556 -14.37 -12.39 -1.64
CA ALA A 556 -13.65 -12.76 -0.43
C ALA A 556 -14.55 -13.46 0.60
N LEU A 557 -15.79 -12.98 0.77
CA LEU A 557 -16.78 -13.66 1.62
C LEU A 557 -17.20 -15.03 1.05
N GLY A 558 -17.36 -15.12 -0.27
CA GLY A 558 -17.64 -16.40 -0.93
C GLY A 558 -16.51 -17.40 -0.75
N HIS A 559 -15.26 -16.98 -0.95
CA HIS A 559 -14.08 -17.83 -0.78
C HIS A 559 -13.90 -18.31 0.67
N SER A 560 -14.23 -17.46 1.65
CA SER A 560 -14.18 -17.81 3.07
C SER A 560 -15.36 -18.68 3.55
N GLY A 561 -16.27 -19.07 2.65
CA GLY A 561 -17.42 -19.90 2.97
C GLY A 561 -18.49 -19.19 3.81
N LEU A 562 -18.49 -17.85 3.79
CA LEU A 562 -19.47 -17.01 4.48
C LEU A 562 -20.69 -16.71 3.60
N LEU A 563 -20.63 -17.00 2.29
CA LEU A 563 -21.79 -16.93 1.39
C LEU A 563 -22.30 -18.32 1.02
N ALA A 564 -23.62 -18.45 0.92
CA ALA A 564 -24.31 -19.61 0.38
C ALA A 564 -24.47 -19.56 -1.14
N GLY A 565 -24.30 -18.39 -1.76
CA GLY A 565 -24.25 -18.22 -3.20
C GLY A 565 -24.19 -16.75 -3.63
N PHE A 566 -24.19 -16.56 -4.94
CA PHE A 566 -23.99 -15.26 -5.58
C PHE A 566 -25.20 -14.88 -6.43
N LEU A 567 -25.63 -13.63 -6.28
CA LEU A 567 -26.56 -12.91 -7.15
C LEU A 567 -25.79 -11.73 -7.78
N ASP A 568 -24.92 -12.02 -8.73
CA ASP A 568 -24.04 -11.03 -9.37
C ASP A 568 -24.79 -10.28 -10.48
N VAL A 569 -25.77 -9.46 -10.05
CA VAL A 569 -26.68 -8.72 -10.93
C VAL A 569 -25.96 -7.62 -11.72
N THR A 570 -24.99 -6.97 -11.08
CA THR A 570 -24.31 -5.79 -11.63
C THR A 570 -22.84 -6.07 -11.87
N THR A 571 -22.49 -6.38 -13.11
CA THR A 571 -21.14 -6.81 -13.53
C THR A 571 -20.32 -5.69 -14.19
N THR A 572 -20.74 -4.43 -14.02
CA THR A 572 -20.12 -3.19 -14.55
C THR A 572 -18.60 -3.09 -14.36
N GLU A 573 -18.06 -3.66 -13.27
CA GLU A 573 -16.61 -3.64 -12.98
C GLU A 573 -15.77 -4.29 -14.10
N VAL A 574 -16.36 -5.18 -14.90
CA VAL A 574 -15.74 -5.79 -16.09
C VAL A 574 -15.57 -4.78 -17.22
N ALA A 575 -16.55 -3.89 -17.42
CA ALA A 575 -16.45 -2.82 -18.43
C ALA A 575 -15.32 -1.86 -18.08
N ASP A 576 -15.23 -1.44 -16.82
CA ASP A 576 -14.13 -0.62 -16.31
C ASP A 576 -12.78 -1.32 -16.48
N MET A 577 -12.66 -2.60 -16.16
CA MET A 577 -11.41 -3.35 -16.31
C MET A 577 -10.93 -3.42 -17.77
N LEU A 578 -11.82 -3.73 -18.71
CA LEU A 578 -11.44 -3.92 -20.13
C LEU A 578 -11.18 -2.60 -20.85
N VAL A 579 -11.90 -1.53 -20.51
CA VAL A 579 -11.81 -0.23 -21.20
C VAL A 579 -10.84 0.74 -20.50
N GLY A 580 -10.60 0.54 -19.19
CA GLY A 580 -9.72 1.36 -18.37
C GLY A 580 -10.44 2.44 -17.58
N GLY A 581 -11.58 2.09 -16.96
CA GLY A 581 -12.30 2.92 -16.00
C GLY A 581 -11.71 2.85 -14.59
N VAL A 582 -12.22 3.70 -13.69
CA VAL A 582 -11.69 3.88 -12.32
C VAL A 582 -12.19 2.83 -11.31
N PHE A 583 -13.31 2.17 -11.60
CA PHE A 583 -13.95 1.17 -10.75
C PHE A 583 -13.75 -0.24 -11.30
N ALA A 584 -12.55 -0.49 -11.83
CA ALA A 584 -12.19 -1.75 -12.45
C ALA A 584 -12.15 -2.92 -11.45
N ALA A 585 -12.68 -4.05 -11.91
CA ALA A 585 -12.34 -5.35 -11.35
C ALA A 585 -10.86 -5.70 -11.63
N ASP A 586 -10.37 -6.74 -10.98
CA ASP A 586 -9.11 -7.38 -11.35
C ASP A 586 -9.35 -8.56 -12.31
N GLU A 587 -8.27 -9.10 -12.87
CA GLU A 587 -8.33 -10.28 -13.73
C GLU A 587 -8.84 -11.54 -13.02
N GLU A 588 -8.99 -11.53 -11.70
CA GLU A 588 -9.52 -12.66 -10.93
C GLU A 588 -11.05 -12.65 -10.82
N ARG A 589 -11.76 -11.61 -11.27
CA ARG A 589 -13.23 -11.54 -11.18
C ARG A 589 -13.92 -12.81 -11.67
N PHE A 590 -14.97 -13.19 -10.93
CA PHE A 590 -15.68 -14.47 -10.92
C PHE A 590 -14.90 -15.65 -10.31
N GLY A 591 -13.68 -15.42 -9.84
CA GLY A 591 -12.77 -16.44 -9.33
C GLY A 591 -13.32 -17.17 -8.11
N ALA A 592 -13.98 -16.48 -7.19
CA ALA A 592 -14.58 -17.13 -6.03
C ALA A 592 -15.68 -18.13 -6.42
N ALA A 593 -16.59 -17.76 -7.33
CA ALA A 593 -17.63 -18.67 -7.82
C ALA A 593 -17.03 -19.87 -8.57
N ILE A 594 -15.97 -19.65 -9.36
CA ILE A 594 -15.23 -20.71 -10.06
C ILE A 594 -14.60 -21.69 -9.06
N ARG A 595 -13.92 -21.19 -8.03
CA ARG A 595 -13.18 -22.01 -7.06
C ARG A 595 -14.09 -22.75 -6.08
N THR A 596 -15.16 -22.10 -5.62
CA THR A 596 -16.04 -22.64 -4.56
C THR A 596 -17.15 -23.54 -5.10
N GLY A 597 -17.56 -23.37 -6.36
CA GLY A 597 -18.68 -24.10 -6.95
C GLY A 597 -20.04 -23.77 -6.34
N LEU A 598 -20.15 -22.67 -5.57
CA LEU A 598 -21.41 -22.20 -5.00
C LEU A 598 -22.41 -21.84 -6.11
N PRO A 599 -23.74 -21.93 -5.83
CA PRO A 599 -24.76 -21.46 -6.76
C PRO A 599 -24.54 -20.02 -7.17
N TYR A 600 -24.54 -19.79 -8.49
CA TYR A 600 -24.29 -18.48 -9.08
C TYR A 600 -25.43 -18.11 -10.01
N VAL A 601 -26.08 -16.98 -9.73
CA VAL A 601 -26.99 -16.31 -10.65
C VAL A 601 -26.39 -14.96 -11.01
N GLY A 602 -26.18 -14.70 -12.29
CA GLY A 602 -25.57 -13.45 -12.76
C GLY A 602 -26.42 -12.74 -13.82
N SER A 603 -26.09 -11.47 -14.05
CA SER A 603 -26.65 -10.66 -15.13
C SER A 603 -25.59 -9.68 -15.66
N VAL A 604 -26.02 -8.82 -16.57
CA VAL A 604 -25.25 -7.84 -17.34
C VAL A 604 -25.44 -6.41 -16.83
N GLY A 605 -25.88 -6.24 -15.59
CA GLY A 605 -26.28 -4.94 -15.07
C GLY A 605 -25.17 -3.90 -15.16
N ALA A 606 -25.55 -2.72 -15.67
CA ALA A 606 -24.66 -1.57 -15.86
C ALA A 606 -23.42 -1.83 -16.74
N LEU A 607 -23.42 -2.86 -17.60
CA LEU A 607 -22.37 -3.06 -18.62
C LEU A 607 -22.43 -2.04 -19.78
N ASP A 608 -23.47 -1.21 -19.81
CA ASP A 608 -23.60 -0.07 -20.70
C ASP A 608 -22.67 1.10 -20.33
N MET A 609 -21.92 1.04 -19.23
CA MET A 609 -21.10 2.16 -18.79
C MET A 609 -19.70 1.78 -18.30
N VAL A 610 -18.77 2.70 -18.53
CA VAL A 610 -17.43 2.75 -17.94
C VAL A 610 -17.34 3.99 -17.06
N ASN A 611 -16.79 3.84 -15.86
CA ASN A 611 -16.75 4.90 -14.87
C ASN A 611 -15.43 5.67 -14.95
N PHE A 612 -15.53 6.99 -14.87
CA PHE A 612 -14.40 7.90 -14.70
C PHE A 612 -14.67 8.88 -13.57
N GLY A 613 -13.62 9.62 -13.19
CA GLY A 613 -13.73 10.73 -12.27
C GLY A 613 -14.47 11.96 -12.85
N PRO A 614 -14.16 13.17 -12.38
CA PRO A 614 -14.61 14.41 -12.99
C PRO A 614 -14.40 14.43 -14.51
N ARG A 615 -15.26 15.13 -15.26
CA ARG A 615 -15.28 15.09 -16.74
C ARG A 615 -13.96 15.48 -17.39
N ASP A 616 -13.18 16.34 -16.75
CA ASP A 616 -11.84 16.79 -17.16
C ASP A 616 -10.74 15.74 -16.91
N THR A 617 -11.00 14.74 -16.07
CA THR A 617 -10.09 13.60 -15.83
C THR A 617 -10.26 12.46 -16.83
N VAL A 618 -11.30 12.49 -17.68
CA VAL A 618 -11.55 11.45 -18.69
C VAL A 618 -10.41 11.48 -19.73
N PRO A 619 -9.75 10.33 -20.01
CA PRO A 619 -8.66 10.26 -20.98
C PRO A 619 -9.03 10.81 -22.37
N GLU A 620 -8.11 11.54 -23.01
CA GLU A 620 -8.35 12.24 -24.28
C GLU A 620 -8.84 11.31 -25.41
N ARG A 621 -8.34 10.08 -25.45
CA ARG A 621 -8.77 9.04 -26.40
C ARG A 621 -10.28 8.76 -26.38
N PHE A 622 -10.97 9.14 -25.32
CA PHE A 622 -12.41 8.96 -25.15
C PHE A 622 -13.23 10.21 -25.39
N GLN A 623 -12.65 11.37 -25.72
CA GLN A 623 -13.39 12.64 -25.81
C GLN A 623 -14.61 12.62 -26.76
N SER A 624 -14.56 11.81 -27.83
CA SER A 624 -15.64 11.66 -28.80
C SER A 624 -16.76 10.70 -28.36
N ARG A 625 -16.64 10.10 -27.18
CA ARG A 625 -17.59 9.13 -26.64
C ARG A 625 -18.80 9.83 -26.03
N LYS A 626 -19.87 9.05 -25.83
CA LYS A 626 -21.10 9.52 -25.21
C LYS A 626 -20.95 9.48 -23.69
N PHE A 627 -21.19 10.62 -23.04
CA PHE A 627 -21.03 10.76 -21.59
C PHE A 627 -22.33 11.17 -20.91
N VAL A 628 -22.49 10.73 -19.66
CA VAL A 628 -23.45 11.27 -18.70
C VAL A 628 -22.66 11.71 -17.48
N ILE A 629 -22.74 13.00 -17.14
CA ILE A 629 -22.14 13.53 -15.91
C ILE A 629 -23.09 13.18 -14.78
N HIS A 630 -22.71 12.21 -13.94
CA HIS A 630 -23.56 11.75 -12.85
C HIS A 630 -23.52 12.72 -11.67
N ASN A 631 -22.33 13.20 -11.33
CA ASN A 631 -22.09 14.25 -10.33
C ASN A 631 -20.72 14.92 -10.61
N PRO A 632 -20.32 15.96 -9.85
CA PRO A 632 -19.05 16.65 -10.09
C PRO A 632 -17.80 15.76 -10.06
N ASN A 633 -17.87 14.59 -9.40
CA ASN A 633 -16.77 13.67 -9.20
C ASN A 633 -16.84 12.41 -10.08
N VAL A 634 -17.96 12.15 -10.77
CA VAL A 634 -18.18 10.90 -11.51
C VAL A 634 -18.81 11.18 -12.86
N THR A 635 -18.14 10.70 -13.91
CA THR A 635 -18.59 10.75 -15.29
C THR A 635 -18.74 9.32 -15.81
N LEU A 636 -19.91 9.02 -16.38
CA LEU A 636 -20.20 7.73 -17.01
C LEU A 636 -19.97 7.85 -18.50
N MET A 637 -19.30 6.87 -19.11
CA MET A 637 -19.08 6.77 -20.56
C MET A 637 -19.83 5.56 -21.12
N ARG A 638 -20.64 5.73 -22.16
CA ARG A 638 -21.39 4.62 -22.78
C ARG A 638 -20.43 3.65 -23.47
N THR A 639 -20.48 2.36 -23.13
CA THR A 639 -19.75 1.30 -23.83
C THR A 639 -20.24 1.14 -25.27
N THR A 640 -19.34 0.83 -26.20
CA THR A 640 -19.67 0.60 -27.61
C THR A 640 -20.11 -0.83 -27.87
N ARG A 641 -20.66 -1.09 -29.07
CA ARG A 641 -20.93 -2.44 -29.57
C ARG A 641 -19.72 -3.39 -29.49
N ASP A 642 -18.53 -2.93 -29.88
CA ASP A 642 -17.33 -3.76 -29.89
C ASP A 642 -16.77 -4.03 -28.49
N GLU A 643 -16.88 -3.05 -27.59
CA GLU A 643 -16.55 -3.24 -26.17
C GLU A 643 -17.53 -4.21 -25.51
N ASN A 644 -18.83 -4.10 -25.78
CA ASN A 644 -19.86 -5.02 -25.31
C ASN A 644 -19.62 -6.46 -25.80
N ARG A 645 -19.22 -6.63 -27.06
CA ARG A 645 -18.82 -7.95 -27.57
C ARG A 645 -17.64 -8.53 -26.79
N GLN A 646 -16.60 -7.75 -26.53
CA GLN A 646 -15.42 -8.19 -25.76
C GLN A 646 -15.78 -8.51 -24.30
N ILE A 647 -16.61 -7.69 -23.68
CA ILE A 647 -17.15 -7.94 -22.33
C ILE A 647 -17.91 -9.27 -22.30
N GLY A 648 -18.79 -9.52 -23.27
CA GLY A 648 -19.57 -10.74 -23.34
C GLY A 648 -18.72 -11.99 -23.57
N GLU A 649 -17.70 -11.90 -24.43
CA GLU A 649 -16.70 -12.96 -24.61
C GLU A 649 -15.95 -13.26 -23.29
N TRP A 650 -15.46 -12.21 -22.63
CA TRP A 650 -14.69 -12.35 -21.38
C TRP A 650 -15.52 -12.97 -20.24
N ILE A 651 -16.74 -12.46 -20.01
CA ILE A 651 -17.66 -13.04 -19.01
C ILE A 651 -18.00 -14.48 -19.38
N GLY A 652 -18.29 -14.74 -20.66
CA GLY A 652 -18.63 -16.08 -21.15
C GLY A 652 -17.54 -17.12 -20.88
N GLU A 653 -16.27 -16.75 -21.06
CA GLU A 653 -15.13 -17.61 -20.73
C GLU A 653 -15.05 -17.92 -19.23
N ARG A 654 -15.39 -16.96 -18.37
CA ARG A 654 -15.40 -17.14 -16.91
C ARG A 654 -16.53 -18.05 -16.46
N LEU A 655 -17.74 -17.85 -16.99
CA LEU A 655 -18.88 -18.74 -16.77
C LEU A 655 -18.57 -20.16 -17.24
N ASN A 656 -17.77 -20.32 -18.31
CA ASN A 656 -17.33 -21.63 -18.79
C ASN A 656 -16.49 -22.41 -17.79
N ARG A 657 -15.77 -21.72 -16.89
CA ARG A 657 -14.90 -22.31 -15.87
C ARG A 657 -15.63 -22.71 -14.58
N MET A 658 -16.87 -22.25 -14.39
CA MET A 658 -17.66 -22.60 -13.20
C MET A 658 -18.17 -24.05 -13.30
N GLU A 659 -17.83 -24.88 -12.30
CA GLU A 659 -18.31 -26.28 -12.20
C GLU A 659 -19.61 -26.40 -11.36
N GLY A 660 -19.94 -25.36 -10.59
CA GLY A 660 -21.19 -25.22 -9.83
C GLY A 660 -22.42 -24.92 -10.71
N PRO A 661 -23.63 -24.88 -10.13
CA PRO A 661 -24.81 -24.53 -10.89
C PRO A 661 -24.86 -23.02 -11.17
N VAL A 662 -25.15 -22.68 -12.42
CA VAL A 662 -25.12 -21.32 -12.98
C VAL A 662 -26.42 -21.02 -13.71
N ARG A 663 -27.02 -19.87 -13.41
CA ARG A 663 -28.00 -19.21 -14.29
C ARG A 663 -27.49 -17.82 -14.63
N PHE A 664 -27.61 -17.42 -15.88
CA PHE A 664 -27.18 -16.11 -16.32
C PHE A 664 -28.29 -15.47 -17.15
N LEU A 665 -28.89 -14.40 -16.63
CA LEU A 665 -30.10 -13.82 -17.19
C LEU A 665 -29.76 -12.57 -18.01
N LEU A 666 -30.36 -12.43 -19.18
CA LEU A 666 -30.17 -11.31 -20.10
C LEU A 666 -31.46 -10.48 -20.19
N PRO A 667 -31.47 -9.20 -19.76
CA PRO A 667 -32.64 -8.33 -19.81
C PRO A 667 -32.77 -7.67 -21.20
N GLU A 668 -33.72 -8.14 -22.01
CA GLU A 668 -33.91 -7.64 -23.38
C GLU A 668 -34.43 -6.20 -23.47
N GLY A 669 -34.97 -5.65 -22.38
CA GLY A 669 -35.42 -4.26 -22.28
C GLY A 669 -34.32 -3.27 -21.88
N GLY A 670 -33.06 -3.73 -21.75
CA GLY A 670 -31.89 -2.93 -21.43
C GLY A 670 -31.27 -3.25 -20.07
N VAL A 671 -29.99 -2.88 -19.91
CA VAL A 671 -29.10 -3.35 -18.83
C VAL A 671 -28.95 -2.36 -17.67
N SER A 672 -29.55 -1.18 -17.75
CA SER A 672 -29.48 -0.16 -16.69
C SER A 672 -30.67 0.81 -16.71
N ALA A 673 -30.78 1.67 -15.70
CA ALA A 673 -31.76 2.76 -15.71
C ALA A 673 -31.50 3.82 -16.79
N LEU A 674 -30.28 3.91 -17.32
CA LEU A 674 -29.88 4.80 -18.42
C LEU A 674 -30.00 4.13 -19.80
N ASP A 675 -30.13 2.81 -19.82
CA ASP A 675 -30.24 1.98 -21.01
C ASP A 675 -31.65 1.40 -21.11
N ARG A 676 -32.56 2.22 -21.62
CA ARG A 676 -33.97 1.91 -21.94
C ARG A 676 -34.53 2.97 -22.87
N PRO A 677 -35.61 2.70 -23.64
CA PRO A 677 -36.12 3.63 -24.63
C PRO A 677 -36.27 5.07 -24.09
N GLY A 678 -35.66 6.03 -24.79
CA GLY A 678 -35.69 7.45 -24.42
C GLY A 678 -34.63 7.90 -23.41
N GLN A 679 -33.79 7.00 -22.89
CA GLN A 679 -32.71 7.35 -21.95
C GLN A 679 -31.36 7.56 -22.65
N PRO A 680 -30.41 8.30 -22.02
CA PRO A 680 -29.17 8.69 -22.66
C PRO A 680 -28.29 7.53 -23.12
N PHE A 681 -28.29 6.37 -22.48
CA PHE A 681 -27.43 5.24 -22.84
C PHE A 681 -28.17 4.14 -23.60
N HIS A 682 -29.43 4.33 -23.99
CA HIS A 682 -30.17 3.37 -24.79
C HIS A 682 -29.47 3.06 -26.12
N ASP A 683 -28.99 1.82 -26.26
CA ASP A 683 -28.32 1.33 -27.47
C ASP A 683 -28.57 -0.18 -27.68
N PRO A 684 -29.72 -0.54 -28.30
CA PRO A 684 -30.08 -1.94 -28.52
C PRO A 684 -29.07 -2.74 -29.37
N GLU A 685 -28.27 -2.07 -30.22
CA GLU A 685 -27.25 -2.75 -31.03
C GLU A 685 -26.06 -3.18 -30.16
N ALA A 686 -25.68 -2.33 -29.19
CA ALA A 686 -24.64 -2.67 -28.22
C ALA A 686 -25.09 -3.82 -27.31
N ASP A 687 -26.33 -3.81 -26.85
CA ASP A 687 -26.88 -4.85 -25.98
C ASP A 687 -27.02 -6.17 -26.74
N ALA A 688 -27.49 -6.14 -27.99
CA ALA A 688 -27.54 -7.32 -28.84
C ALA A 688 -26.16 -7.94 -29.03
N ALA A 689 -25.12 -7.13 -29.28
CA ALA A 689 -23.75 -7.62 -29.41
C ALA A 689 -23.20 -8.25 -28.13
N LEU A 690 -23.57 -7.71 -26.95
CA LEU A 690 -23.23 -8.30 -25.66
C LEU A 690 -23.89 -9.68 -25.50
N PHE A 691 -25.20 -9.77 -25.80
CA PHE A 691 -25.99 -10.98 -25.60
C PHE A 691 -25.55 -12.10 -26.55
N GLU A 692 -25.35 -11.77 -27.84
CA GLU A 692 -24.85 -12.71 -28.84
C GLU A 692 -23.45 -13.23 -28.48
N ALA A 693 -22.57 -12.35 -27.99
CA ALA A 693 -21.23 -12.74 -27.56
C ALA A 693 -21.27 -13.74 -26.40
N LEU A 694 -22.12 -13.50 -25.39
CA LEU A 694 -22.33 -14.39 -24.26
C LEU A 694 -22.89 -15.75 -24.71
N GLU A 695 -23.96 -15.73 -25.51
CA GLU A 695 -24.63 -16.95 -25.99
C GLU A 695 -23.71 -17.81 -26.87
N ARG A 696 -22.89 -17.18 -27.71
CA ARG A 696 -21.90 -17.88 -28.54
C ARG A 696 -20.77 -18.47 -27.71
N THR A 697 -20.33 -17.77 -26.68
CA THR A 697 -19.15 -18.17 -25.89
C THR A 697 -19.50 -19.23 -24.86
N VAL A 698 -20.63 -19.11 -24.18
CA VAL A 698 -21.01 -20.00 -23.08
C VAL A 698 -21.50 -21.35 -23.60
N ARG A 699 -20.86 -22.41 -23.14
CA ARG A 699 -21.32 -23.79 -23.40
C ARG A 699 -22.48 -24.10 -22.47
N GLN A 700 -23.69 -24.11 -23.00
CA GLN A 700 -24.92 -24.47 -22.28
C GLN A 700 -24.83 -25.92 -21.77
N THR A 701 -25.17 -26.17 -20.50
CA THR A 701 -25.22 -27.51 -19.88
C THR A 701 -26.43 -27.64 -18.97
N GLY A 702 -26.67 -28.84 -18.41
CA GLY A 702 -27.71 -29.00 -17.38
C GLY A 702 -27.50 -28.13 -16.14
N ARG A 703 -26.24 -27.81 -15.82
CA ARG A 703 -25.89 -26.98 -14.66
C ARG A 703 -25.71 -25.51 -14.99
N ARG A 704 -25.37 -25.14 -16.23
CA ARG A 704 -25.12 -23.77 -16.66
C ARG A 704 -26.04 -23.37 -17.80
N ARG A 705 -26.85 -22.35 -17.59
CA ARG A 705 -27.74 -21.82 -18.63
C ARG A 705 -27.68 -20.30 -18.76
N ILE A 706 -27.74 -19.82 -20.00
CA ILE A 706 -28.10 -18.44 -20.32
C ILE A 706 -29.58 -18.40 -20.68
N GLU A 707 -30.29 -17.43 -20.12
CA GLU A 707 -31.74 -17.26 -20.28
C GLU A 707 -32.05 -15.79 -20.62
N ARG A 708 -32.79 -15.56 -21.70
CA ARG A 708 -33.29 -14.22 -22.06
C ARG A 708 -34.60 -13.96 -21.32
N VAL A 709 -34.77 -12.73 -20.85
CA VAL A 709 -35.98 -12.27 -20.18
C VAL A 709 -36.44 -11.00 -20.87
N SER A 710 -37.69 -11.01 -21.37
CA SER A 710 -38.28 -9.91 -22.11
C SER A 710 -38.72 -8.77 -21.18
N ALA A 711 -37.74 -8.10 -20.57
CA ALA A 711 -37.90 -7.04 -19.58
C ALA A 711 -36.61 -6.22 -19.45
N ASN A 712 -36.70 -4.97 -19.00
CA ASN A 712 -35.53 -4.21 -18.55
C ASN A 712 -35.02 -4.81 -17.22
N ILE A 713 -33.73 -4.66 -16.93
CA ILE A 713 -33.14 -5.17 -15.68
C ILE A 713 -33.87 -4.69 -14.42
N ASN A 714 -34.44 -3.49 -14.45
CA ASN A 714 -35.11 -2.86 -13.31
C ASN A 714 -36.62 -3.14 -13.23
N ASP A 715 -37.18 -3.91 -14.18
CA ASP A 715 -38.60 -4.27 -14.17
C ASP A 715 -38.85 -5.44 -13.22
N ASP A 716 -40.00 -5.45 -12.54
CA ASP A 716 -40.39 -6.51 -11.60
C ASP A 716 -40.31 -7.91 -12.23
N THR A 717 -40.68 -8.06 -13.51
CA THR A 717 -40.56 -9.32 -14.25
C THR A 717 -39.13 -9.88 -14.26
N PHE A 718 -38.11 -9.02 -14.44
CA PHE A 718 -36.72 -9.45 -14.41
C PHE A 718 -36.26 -9.80 -13.00
N ILE A 719 -36.70 -9.01 -12.02
CA ILE A 719 -36.38 -9.22 -10.61
C ILE A 719 -36.96 -10.56 -10.11
N ASP A 720 -38.20 -10.86 -10.49
CA ASP A 720 -38.86 -12.14 -10.21
C ASP A 720 -38.13 -13.31 -10.87
N ALA A 721 -37.67 -13.14 -12.11
CA ALA A 721 -36.88 -14.15 -12.82
C ALA A 721 -35.54 -14.44 -12.13
N LEU A 722 -34.82 -13.41 -11.66
CA LEU A 722 -33.58 -13.59 -10.89
C LEU A 722 -33.81 -14.38 -9.60
N ALA A 723 -34.83 -14.02 -8.83
CA ALA A 723 -35.18 -14.71 -7.58
C ALA A 723 -35.57 -16.18 -7.84
N ALA A 724 -36.39 -16.43 -8.86
CA ALA A 724 -36.79 -17.77 -9.26
C ALA A 724 -35.59 -18.61 -9.75
N ALA A 725 -34.71 -18.01 -10.54
CA ALA A 725 -33.51 -18.66 -11.04
C ALA A 725 -32.59 -19.12 -9.89
N TYR A 726 -32.41 -18.28 -8.87
CA TYR A 726 -31.58 -18.63 -7.71
C TYR A 726 -32.20 -19.76 -6.91
N ARG A 727 -33.50 -19.66 -6.57
CA ARG A 727 -34.23 -20.73 -5.86
C ARG A 727 -34.18 -22.06 -6.61
N ALA A 728 -34.17 -22.04 -7.94
CA ALA A 728 -34.11 -23.26 -8.76
C ALA A 728 -32.75 -23.97 -8.71
N ILE A 729 -31.66 -23.25 -8.43
CA ILE A 729 -30.31 -23.82 -8.36
C ILE A 729 -29.75 -23.94 -6.95
N ALA A 730 -30.37 -23.27 -5.98
CA ALA A 730 -30.03 -23.40 -4.57
C ALA A 730 -30.40 -24.81 -4.09
N SER A 731 -29.42 -25.56 -3.60
CA SER A 731 -29.67 -26.90 -3.06
C SER A 731 -30.40 -26.81 -1.71
N PRO A 732 -31.27 -27.77 -1.34
CA PRO A 732 -31.84 -27.86 0.02
C PRO A 732 -30.78 -27.94 1.12
N VAL A 733 -29.56 -28.38 0.77
CA VAL A 733 -28.40 -28.43 1.66
C VAL A 733 -27.78 -27.03 1.86
N SER A 734 -27.75 -26.18 0.82
CA SER A 734 -27.31 -24.78 0.91
C SER A 734 -28.27 -23.91 1.72
N MET A 735 -29.52 -24.36 1.93
CA MET A 735 -30.50 -23.70 2.80
C MET A 735 -30.33 -24.03 4.29
N ARG A 736 -29.44 -24.99 4.64
CA ARG A 736 -29.21 -25.46 6.02
C ARG A 736 -27.75 -25.36 6.50
N ALA A 737 -26.83 -24.93 5.63
CA ALA A 737 -25.38 -24.99 5.85
C ALA A 737 -24.82 -23.70 6.46
#